data_AF-A0A8T4FKX7-F1
#
_entry.id   AF-A0A8T4FKX7-F1
#
_cell.length_a   1.000
_cell.length_b   1.000
_cell.length_c   1.000
_cell.angle_alpha   90.00
_cell.angle_beta   90.00
_cell.angle_gamma   90.00
#
_symmetry.space_group_name_H-M   'P 1'
#
loop_
_entity.id
_entity.type
_entity.pdbx_description
1 polymer ?
#
loop_
_entity_poly.entity_id
_entity_poly.type
_entity_poly.pdbx_seq_one_letter_code
_entity_poly.pdbx_strand_id
1 'polypeptide(L)'
;MISIKFAITLISLTILAVFAVAPASAASDAFATNITAGDPVYLGESGLDISNILKLGNKTLAWYSAGSSPATDTPAKIITLTDTELSNFYVDQARFGEHTGPWYAYNSDGGVITPELAFYVTDLSLGVGIYNYVSLTPINGKKLTEGSIIAMRIDSSYAPLFRRAYNDANLIDGREAFDFYAVNRSGKLNFTVFGVKGYANYNDAYAAALIGADGAGNENNITVLLNRASVPGINAYALTPENAKLTALSYEYYDEEDKILSSYFTPLTALHPSVADYYIYPYFNGIDTEGVFRLSSYKGLPPIWKAGYILDEKEVLGYKILTGEYEFYAEININGMKDNLGDIIGKTVSKTETLTVEKESVTITSDKATVIRNKGFSVKINGEPETAYIVWFTGVNGYNCNEVPAFIKDQEEVYPMSHLWAVNTQYKSGTKVADDMPHDVFSYEEPVYDYTGNYAVWAGTNADGIIDIGLMTNENTKDTTFKIRAQAVDDDIYNSDEILIGFILNPQLYDTVKVKVEKGTITVSASGDGSYYLGEEVTLSGTNTDSDEVFLFITGPNLPVAGGKIDDPKTSPKTKAESTMINVKTDDTWEYKWDTSGSILDAGTYSIYATSDFALKSGTNKTLSDVEYDTVSIVIKKPFVTATTSSSTVAKGDKLYIRGTAEGNPTQGV
;
A
#
# COMPACT_ATOMS: atom_id res chain seq x y z
N MET A 1 18.09 -11.28 -25.27
CA MET A 1 19.35 -11.94 -25.66
C MET A 1 20.37 -11.60 -24.59
N ILE A 2 20.85 -12.62 -23.88
CA ILE A 2 21.86 -12.64 -22.81
C ILE A 2 21.47 -11.93 -21.49
N SER A 3 20.79 -12.70 -20.65
CA SER A 3 20.61 -12.50 -19.20
C SER A 3 21.93 -12.78 -18.49
N ILE A 4 22.56 -11.76 -17.90
CA ILE A 4 23.63 -11.95 -16.91
C ILE A 4 23.01 -11.77 -15.53
N LYS A 5 22.40 -12.85 -15.02
CA LYS A 5 22.11 -12.99 -13.60
C LYS A 5 23.44 -13.28 -12.89
N PHE A 6 24.06 -12.26 -12.29
CA PHE A 6 25.01 -12.50 -11.21
C PHE A 6 24.18 -12.87 -9.96
N ALA A 7 23.77 -14.14 -9.90
CA ALA A 7 23.42 -14.75 -8.63
C ALA A 7 24.73 -14.99 -7.88
N ILE A 8 25.11 -14.09 -6.99
CA ILE A 8 26.07 -14.43 -5.95
C ILE A 8 25.31 -15.34 -4.99
N THR A 9 25.32 -16.63 -5.30
CA THR A 9 25.03 -17.65 -4.30
C THR A 9 26.19 -17.56 -3.32
N LEU A 10 25.96 -16.98 -2.13
CA LEU A 10 26.90 -17.06 -1.02
C LEU A 10 26.91 -18.52 -0.53
N ILE A 11 27.55 -19.40 -1.29
CA ILE A 11 27.94 -20.72 -0.81
C ILE A 11 29.07 -20.47 0.17
N SER A 12 28.70 -20.31 1.44
CA SER A 12 29.64 -20.27 2.55
C SER A 12 30.24 -21.67 2.71
N LEU A 13 31.33 -21.92 1.98
CA LEU A 13 32.18 -23.07 2.21
C LEU A 13 33.09 -22.71 3.38
N THR A 14 32.68 -23.07 4.60
CA THR A 14 33.51 -22.98 5.80
C THR A 14 34.72 -23.89 5.64
N ILE A 15 35.84 -23.32 5.18
CA ILE A 15 37.16 -23.91 5.34
C ILE A 15 37.71 -23.34 6.64
N LEU A 16 37.67 -24.14 7.71
CA LEU A 16 38.40 -23.88 8.94
C LEU A 16 39.90 -24.09 8.66
N ALA A 17 40.54 -23.11 8.02
CA ALA A 17 41.97 -23.12 7.77
C ALA A 17 42.70 -22.63 9.02
N VAL A 18 43.14 -23.56 9.87
CA VAL A 18 44.06 -23.28 10.97
C VAL A 18 45.45 -23.00 10.38
N PHE A 19 45.71 -21.76 9.98
CA PHE A 19 47.07 -21.27 9.79
C PHE A 19 47.48 -20.48 11.04
N ALA A 20 48.69 -20.72 11.55
CA ALA A 20 49.33 -19.82 12.49
C ALA A 20 49.69 -18.53 11.74
N VAL A 21 48.72 -17.61 11.67
CA VAL A 21 48.93 -16.27 11.10
C VAL A 21 49.63 -15.44 12.18
N ALA A 22 50.72 -14.76 11.82
CA ALA A 22 51.25 -13.71 12.69
C ALA A 22 50.13 -12.68 12.92
N PRO A 23 49.92 -12.18 14.16
CA PRO A 23 48.86 -11.22 14.42
C PRO A 23 49.00 -10.02 13.47
N ALA A 24 47.91 -9.62 12.83
CA ALA A 24 47.87 -8.36 12.10
C ALA A 24 48.32 -7.25 13.06
N SER A 25 49.32 -6.46 12.67
CA SER A 25 49.81 -5.36 13.50
C SER A 25 48.64 -4.50 13.95
N ALA A 26 48.59 -4.16 15.25
CA ALA A 26 47.55 -3.31 15.80
C ALA A 26 47.35 -2.08 14.90
N ALA A 27 46.12 -1.91 14.41
CA ALA A 27 45.73 -0.75 13.61
C ALA A 27 46.04 0.53 14.40
N SER A 28 46.18 1.67 13.71
CA SER A 28 46.42 3.00 14.30
C SER A 28 45.36 3.46 15.33
N ASP A 29 44.32 2.66 15.55
CA ASP A 29 43.14 2.93 16.37
C ASP A 29 42.95 1.84 17.46
N ALA A 30 43.98 1.57 18.27
CA ALA A 30 43.89 0.62 19.39
C ALA A 30 42.77 1.02 20.38
N PHE A 31 41.94 0.06 20.80
CA PHE A 31 40.81 0.29 21.71
C PHE A 31 40.91 -0.52 23.00
N ALA A 32 40.97 0.18 24.14
CA ALA A 32 40.99 -0.38 25.48
C ALA A 32 41.98 -1.55 25.62
N THR A 33 43.24 -1.36 25.22
CA THR A 33 44.21 -2.46 25.12
C THR A 33 44.85 -2.83 26.46
N ASN A 34 44.79 -1.99 27.50
CA ASN A 34 45.34 -2.33 28.81
C ASN A 34 44.35 -3.21 29.58
N ILE A 35 44.74 -4.45 29.87
CA ILE A 35 43.86 -5.43 30.50
C ILE A 35 44.13 -5.46 32.01
N THR A 36 43.05 -5.50 32.79
CA THR A 36 43.09 -5.67 34.24
C THR A 36 42.45 -6.98 34.68
N ALA A 37 42.68 -7.35 35.93
CA ALA A 37 42.19 -8.60 36.51
C ALA A 37 40.67 -8.72 36.39
N GLY A 38 40.18 -9.72 35.64
CA GLY A 38 38.76 -9.98 35.43
C GLY A 38 38.15 -9.30 34.19
N ASP A 39 38.94 -8.57 33.39
CA ASP A 39 38.45 -8.03 32.13
C ASP A 39 38.14 -9.13 31.11
N PRO A 40 37.18 -8.91 30.21
CA PRO A 40 36.93 -9.77 29.06
C PRO A 40 37.96 -9.50 27.96
N VAL A 41 38.48 -10.58 27.38
CA VAL A 41 39.26 -10.57 26.14
C VAL A 41 38.60 -11.51 25.14
N TYR A 42 38.66 -11.16 23.85
CA TYR A 42 37.96 -11.92 22.81
C TYR A 42 38.95 -12.61 21.88
N LEU A 43 38.56 -13.79 21.38
CA LEU A 43 39.32 -14.50 20.37
C LEU A 43 39.61 -13.57 19.18
N GLY A 44 40.85 -13.56 18.70
CA GLY A 44 41.29 -12.69 17.61
C GLY A 44 41.77 -11.30 18.03
N GLU A 45 41.53 -10.83 19.27
CA GLU A 45 42.05 -9.54 19.73
C GLU A 45 43.57 -9.56 19.81
N SER A 46 44.20 -8.51 19.29
CA SER A 46 45.65 -8.32 19.27
C SER A 46 46.06 -6.96 19.84
N GLY A 47 47.32 -6.82 20.24
CA GLY A 47 47.82 -5.55 20.77
C GLY A 47 47.48 -5.29 22.24
N LEU A 48 47.06 -6.33 22.98
CA LEU A 48 46.65 -6.17 24.38
C LEU A 48 47.88 -6.10 25.31
N ASP A 49 47.81 -5.31 26.37
CA ASP A 49 48.82 -5.28 27.44
C ASP A 49 48.26 -5.96 28.69
N ILE A 50 48.84 -7.11 29.04
CA ILE A 50 48.51 -7.90 30.23
C ILE A 50 49.62 -7.89 31.27
N SER A 51 50.66 -7.07 31.09
CA SER A 51 51.86 -7.05 31.94
C SER A 51 51.55 -6.72 33.40
N ASN A 52 50.52 -5.92 33.66
CA ASN A 52 50.08 -5.54 35.01
C ASN A 52 49.34 -6.65 35.75
N ILE A 53 48.79 -7.64 35.05
CA ILE A 53 48.10 -8.80 35.63
C ILE A 53 49.11 -9.84 36.12
N LEU A 54 50.14 -10.04 35.31
CA LEU A 54 51.20 -11.01 35.53
C LEU A 54 52.40 -10.30 36.16
N LYS A 55 52.32 -10.03 37.49
CA LYS A 55 53.37 -9.35 38.28
C LYS A 55 54.78 -9.87 37.92
N LEU A 56 55.75 -8.95 37.82
CA LEU A 56 57.17 -9.20 37.49
C LEU A 56 57.70 -10.51 38.10
N GLY A 57 57.75 -11.57 37.29
CA GLY A 57 58.23 -12.91 37.66
C GLY A 57 57.33 -14.05 37.19
N ASN A 58 56.02 -13.83 37.07
CA ASN A 58 55.04 -14.87 36.79
C ASN A 58 54.57 -14.80 35.33
N LYS A 59 55.19 -15.54 34.42
CA LYS A 59 54.88 -15.47 32.97
C LYS A 59 53.94 -16.58 32.48
N THR A 60 53.18 -17.17 33.38
CA THR A 60 52.35 -18.34 33.09
C THR A 60 50.88 -18.07 33.37
N LEU A 61 50.05 -18.46 32.41
CA LEU A 61 48.60 -18.46 32.51
C LEU A 61 48.10 -19.90 32.64
N ALA A 62 47.09 -20.12 33.50
CA ALA A 62 46.42 -21.40 33.67
C ALA A 62 44.92 -21.27 33.39
N TRP A 63 44.37 -22.31 32.77
CA TRP A 63 42.93 -22.49 32.62
C TRP A 63 42.50 -23.80 33.26
N TYR A 64 41.33 -23.75 33.89
CA TYR A 64 40.71 -24.87 34.60
C TYR A 64 39.38 -25.20 33.95
N SER A 65 39.02 -26.48 33.92
CA SER A 65 37.71 -26.90 33.42
C SER A 65 36.58 -26.30 34.25
N ALA A 66 35.42 -26.07 33.61
CA ALA A 66 34.26 -25.54 34.30
C ALA A 66 33.89 -26.41 35.52
N GLY A 67 33.70 -25.77 36.67
CA GLY A 67 33.40 -26.44 37.95
C GLY A 67 34.62 -26.83 38.78
N SER A 68 35.85 -26.66 38.28
CA SER A 68 37.08 -26.84 39.06
C SER A 68 37.29 -25.71 40.07
N SER A 69 38.05 -26.02 41.13
CA SER A 69 38.54 -25.09 42.14
C SER A 69 40.00 -24.74 41.85
N PRO A 70 40.32 -23.53 41.34
CA PRO A 70 41.69 -23.13 41.02
C PRO A 70 42.65 -23.24 42.21
N ALA A 71 42.16 -23.11 43.44
CA ALA A 71 42.98 -23.19 44.64
C ALA A 71 43.47 -24.62 44.96
N THR A 72 42.82 -25.66 44.43
CA THR A 72 43.05 -27.06 44.83
C THR A 72 43.28 -28.02 43.68
N ASP A 73 42.74 -27.70 42.50
CA ASP A 73 42.76 -28.60 41.35
C ASP A 73 43.96 -28.31 40.46
N THR A 74 44.31 -29.25 39.58
CA THR A 74 45.38 -29.05 38.59
C THR A 74 44.83 -28.35 37.35
N PRO A 75 45.56 -27.38 36.76
CA PRO A 75 45.15 -26.76 35.50
C PRO A 75 44.98 -27.79 34.38
N ALA A 76 43.94 -27.60 33.56
CA ALA A 76 43.75 -28.39 32.35
C ALA A 76 44.61 -27.86 31.19
N LYS A 77 44.99 -26.58 31.23
CA LYS A 77 45.89 -25.94 30.26
C LYS A 77 46.80 -24.94 30.97
N ILE A 78 48.07 -24.93 30.56
CA ILE A 78 49.06 -23.93 31.01
C ILE A 78 49.73 -23.34 29.77
N ILE A 79 49.91 -22.03 29.76
CA ILE A 79 50.60 -21.28 28.70
C ILE A 79 51.71 -20.46 29.35
N THR A 80 52.93 -20.57 28.83
CA THR A 80 54.06 -19.71 29.19
C THR A 80 54.23 -18.63 28.13
N LEU A 81 54.38 -17.39 28.56
CA LEU A 81 54.52 -16.21 27.71
C LEU A 81 55.93 -15.63 27.75
N THR A 82 56.33 -15.00 26.66
CA THR A 82 57.54 -14.16 26.58
C THR A 82 57.26 -12.74 27.08
N ASP A 83 58.30 -11.98 27.41
CA ASP A 83 58.14 -10.57 27.81
C ASP A 83 57.46 -9.72 26.71
N THR A 84 57.72 -10.03 25.44
CA THR A 84 57.08 -9.37 24.30
C THR A 84 55.59 -9.69 24.20
N GLU A 85 55.18 -10.92 24.53
CA GLU A 85 53.76 -11.30 24.54
C GLU A 85 52.98 -10.69 25.70
N LEU A 86 53.64 -10.23 26.77
CA LEU A 86 52.96 -9.56 27.88
C LEU A 86 52.48 -8.16 27.50
N SER A 87 53.27 -7.41 26.71
CA SER A 87 52.94 -6.04 26.27
C SER A 87 52.31 -5.96 24.88
N ASN A 88 52.14 -7.10 24.20
CA ASN A 88 51.53 -7.22 22.88
C ASN A 88 50.84 -8.58 22.75
N PHE A 89 49.95 -8.86 23.70
CA PHE A 89 49.24 -10.10 23.83
C PHE A 89 48.22 -10.28 22.70
N TYR A 90 48.18 -11.49 22.17
CA TYR A 90 47.27 -11.92 21.11
C TYR A 90 46.46 -13.11 21.61
N VAL A 91 45.13 -12.96 21.59
CA VAL A 91 44.18 -14.01 21.98
C VAL A 91 43.94 -14.93 20.79
N ASP A 92 44.91 -15.78 20.47
CA ASP A 92 44.82 -16.64 19.28
C ASP A 92 43.87 -17.82 19.45
N GLN A 93 43.25 -18.22 18.35
CA GLN A 93 42.31 -19.33 18.29
C GLN A 93 42.92 -20.66 18.74
N ALA A 94 44.21 -20.91 18.47
CA ALA A 94 44.84 -22.21 18.72
C ALA A 94 45.13 -22.47 20.20
N ARG A 95 45.49 -21.44 20.96
CA ARG A 95 45.77 -21.53 22.40
C ARG A 95 44.50 -21.39 23.24
N PHE A 96 43.52 -20.60 22.80
CA PHE A 96 42.40 -20.16 23.63
C PHE A 96 41.02 -20.65 23.16
N GLY A 97 40.85 -21.06 21.90
CA GLY A 97 39.54 -21.35 21.31
C GLY A 97 38.75 -22.48 21.98
N GLU A 98 39.42 -23.53 22.46
CA GLU A 98 38.80 -24.64 23.20
C GLU A 98 38.79 -24.42 24.73
N HIS A 99 39.27 -23.26 25.19
CA HIS A 99 39.53 -22.93 26.59
C HIS A 99 38.98 -21.52 26.92
N THR A 100 37.71 -21.29 26.61
CA THR A 100 37.00 -20.06 26.98
C THR A 100 36.66 -20.03 28.48
N GLY A 101 36.35 -18.85 29.02
CA GLY A 101 36.10 -18.64 30.44
C GLY A 101 37.32 -18.09 31.19
N PRO A 102 37.40 -18.27 32.53
CA PRO A 102 38.39 -17.61 33.35
C PRO A 102 39.80 -18.20 33.17
N TRP A 103 40.77 -17.32 32.96
CA TRP A 103 42.19 -17.62 33.00
C TRP A 103 42.81 -17.02 34.24
N TYR A 104 43.83 -17.67 34.79
CA TYR A 104 44.46 -17.29 36.05
C TYR A 104 45.96 -17.11 35.87
N ALA A 105 46.52 -16.12 36.55
CA ALA A 105 47.96 -16.03 36.75
C ALA A 105 48.43 -17.25 37.56
N TYR A 106 49.43 -17.96 37.04
CA TYR A 106 49.89 -19.23 37.58
C TYR A 106 51.39 -19.22 37.82
N ASN A 107 51.85 -19.89 38.89
CA ASN A 107 53.26 -20.04 39.23
C ASN A 107 53.61 -21.52 39.35
N SER A 108 54.55 -21.96 38.52
CA SER A 108 55.01 -23.36 38.46
C SER A 108 55.98 -23.77 39.58
N ASP A 109 56.44 -22.83 40.41
CA ASP A 109 57.66 -22.99 41.19
C ASP A 109 57.46 -23.70 42.55
N GLY A 110 56.37 -24.45 42.71
CA GLY A 110 56.14 -25.36 43.85
C GLY A 110 55.83 -24.72 45.20
N GLY A 111 55.69 -23.39 45.27
CA GLY A 111 55.12 -22.69 46.43
C GLY A 111 53.58 -22.71 46.40
N VAL A 112 52.94 -22.73 47.57
CA VAL A 112 51.47 -22.54 47.66
C VAL A 112 51.15 -21.13 47.17
N ILE A 113 50.63 -21.02 45.95
CA ILE A 113 50.14 -19.77 45.40
C ILE A 113 48.74 -20.05 44.89
N THR A 114 47.75 -19.42 45.53
CA THR A 114 46.37 -19.37 45.06
C THR A 114 46.37 -18.67 43.70
N PRO A 115 45.87 -19.31 42.61
CA PRO A 115 45.81 -18.66 41.31
C PRO A 115 44.96 -17.38 41.39
N GLU A 116 45.51 -16.25 40.92
CA GLU A 116 44.81 -14.97 40.86
C GLU A 116 44.10 -14.86 39.49
N LEU A 117 42.83 -14.45 39.47
CA LEU A 117 42.08 -14.28 38.22
C LEU A 117 42.79 -13.25 37.32
N ALA A 118 43.09 -13.65 36.08
CA ALA A 118 43.71 -12.81 35.08
C ALA A 118 42.65 -12.12 34.21
N PHE A 119 41.97 -12.87 33.35
CA PHE A 119 40.95 -12.32 32.45
C PHE A 119 39.98 -13.44 32.03
N TYR A 120 38.89 -13.06 31.37
CA TYR A 120 37.95 -14.02 30.77
C TYR A 120 38.14 -14.05 29.26
N VAL A 121 38.48 -15.21 28.72
CA VAL A 121 38.41 -15.43 27.26
C VAL A 121 36.95 -15.67 26.90
N THR A 122 36.39 -14.82 26.05
CA THR A 122 34.97 -14.85 25.68
C THR A 122 34.81 -15.15 24.19
N ASP A 123 33.73 -15.85 23.83
CA ASP A 123 33.40 -16.09 22.43
C ASP A 123 32.71 -14.86 21.80
N LEU A 124 32.92 -14.70 20.50
CA LEU A 124 32.33 -13.65 19.68
C LEU A 124 30.90 -14.04 19.31
N SER A 125 29.97 -13.10 19.41
CA SER A 125 28.68 -13.20 18.73
C SER A 125 28.28 -11.88 18.09
N LEU A 126 27.82 -11.93 16.83
CA LEU A 126 27.30 -10.79 16.09
C LEU A 126 26.08 -11.20 15.24
N GLY A 127 24.99 -10.48 15.42
CA GLY A 127 23.72 -10.65 14.72
C GLY A 127 23.12 -9.31 14.33
N VAL A 128 22.19 -9.36 13.37
CA VAL A 128 21.37 -8.23 12.94
C VAL A 128 19.91 -8.65 13.09
N GLY A 129 19.05 -7.73 13.50
CA GLY A 129 17.61 -7.88 13.52
C GLY A 129 16.94 -6.72 12.79
N ILE A 130 15.85 -6.99 12.08
CA ILE A 130 15.04 -5.97 11.41
C ILE A 130 13.70 -5.91 12.12
N TYR A 131 13.28 -4.72 12.51
CA TYR A 131 12.08 -4.48 13.30
C TYR A 131 11.18 -3.46 12.60
N ASN A 132 9.86 -3.63 12.72
CA ASN A 132 8.94 -2.54 12.42
C ASN A 132 9.09 -1.50 13.53
N TYR A 133 9.36 -0.24 13.18
CA TYR A 133 9.68 0.79 14.17
C TYR A 133 8.48 1.10 15.07
N VAL A 134 7.28 1.18 14.49
CA VAL A 134 6.06 1.57 15.23
C VAL A 134 5.68 0.51 16.26
N SER A 135 5.68 -0.77 15.85
CA SER A 135 5.26 -1.89 16.71
C SER A 135 6.41 -2.52 17.49
N LEU A 136 7.67 -2.20 17.15
CA LEU A 136 8.88 -2.84 17.66
C LEU A 136 8.87 -4.38 17.55
N THR A 137 8.19 -4.91 16.54
CA THR A 137 8.12 -6.35 16.27
C THR A 137 9.14 -6.79 15.21
N PRO A 138 9.73 -8.00 15.32
CA PRO A 138 10.65 -8.50 14.30
C PRO A 138 9.98 -8.70 12.94
N ILE A 139 10.65 -8.28 11.87
CA ILE A 139 10.17 -8.35 10.48
C ILE A 139 11.21 -8.93 9.50
N ASN A 140 12.25 -9.58 10.01
CA ASN A 140 13.20 -10.34 9.20
C ASN A 140 12.49 -11.28 8.21
N GLY A 141 12.86 -11.21 6.94
CA GLY A 141 12.30 -12.02 5.85
C GLY A 141 10.83 -11.76 5.54
N LYS A 142 10.21 -10.71 6.10
CA LYS A 142 8.82 -10.35 5.83
C LYS A 142 8.71 -9.38 4.65
N LYS A 143 7.49 -9.27 4.15
CA LYS A 143 7.09 -8.26 3.17
C LYS A 143 6.58 -7.01 3.88
N LEU A 144 6.92 -5.87 3.33
CA LEU A 144 6.37 -4.57 3.70
C LEU A 144 5.89 -3.86 2.45
N THR A 145 4.91 -2.98 2.64
CA THR A 145 4.63 -1.94 1.66
C THR A 145 5.72 -0.87 1.72
N GLU A 146 5.94 -0.21 0.59
CA GLU A 146 6.63 1.06 0.51
C GLU A 146 6.14 2.02 1.61
N GLY A 147 6.98 2.94 2.12
CA GLY A 147 6.55 3.86 3.19
C GLY A 147 6.59 3.29 4.62
N SER A 148 6.57 1.96 4.80
CA SER A 148 6.70 1.31 6.11
C SER A 148 7.99 1.71 6.85
N ILE A 149 7.89 2.00 8.15
CA ILE A 149 9.03 2.43 8.98
C ILE A 149 9.74 1.23 9.61
N ILE A 150 11.05 1.12 9.35
CA ILE A 150 11.89 0.03 9.84
C ILE A 150 13.00 0.52 10.78
N ALA A 151 13.41 -0.37 11.68
CA ALA A 151 14.55 -0.20 12.57
C ALA A 151 15.49 -1.40 12.46
N MET A 152 16.79 -1.13 12.46
CA MET A 152 17.83 -2.17 12.52
C MET A 152 18.38 -2.27 13.94
N ARG A 153 18.53 -3.51 14.42
CA ARG A 153 19.11 -3.86 15.71
C ARG A 153 20.39 -4.68 15.48
N ILE A 154 21.41 -4.44 16.28
CA ILE A 154 22.62 -5.27 16.32
C ILE A 154 22.62 -6.03 17.64
N ASP A 155 22.76 -7.34 17.53
CA ASP A 155 22.77 -8.28 18.65
C ASP A 155 24.21 -8.78 18.82
N SER A 156 24.86 -8.50 19.96
CA SER A 156 26.28 -8.84 20.10
C SER A 156 26.75 -9.15 21.53
N SER A 157 27.82 -9.95 21.66
CA SER A 157 28.46 -10.22 22.95
C SER A 157 29.45 -9.15 23.38
N TYR A 158 29.63 -8.07 22.60
CA TYR A 158 30.71 -7.09 22.76
C TYR A 158 30.45 -6.02 23.82
N ALA A 159 29.29 -6.02 24.47
CA ALA A 159 28.98 -5.07 25.53
C ALA A 159 30.11 -4.94 26.57
N PRO A 160 30.68 -6.04 27.10
CA PRO A 160 31.79 -5.97 28.06
C PRO A 160 33.10 -5.40 27.48
N LEU A 161 33.33 -5.50 26.16
CA LEU A 161 34.48 -4.88 25.48
C LEU A 161 34.43 -3.36 25.61
N PHE A 162 33.26 -2.77 25.37
CA PHE A 162 33.05 -1.33 25.51
C PHE A 162 33.14 -0.89 26.98
N ARG A 163 32.86 -1.81 27.92
CA ARG A 163 33.08 -1.55 29.35
C ARG A 163 34.56 -1.53 29.77
N ARG A 164 35.45 -2.20 29.02
CA ARG A 164 36.90 -2.20 29.30
C ARG A 164 37.54 -0.80 29.18
N ALA A 165 36.91 0.09 28.41
CA ALA A 165 37.36 1.46 28.21
C ALA A 165 37.15 2.41 29.42
N TYR A 166 36.66 1.91 30.57
CA TYR A 166 36.33 2.72 31.76
C TYR A 166 37.44 2.85 32.82
N ASN A 167 38.54 2.10 32.70
CA ASN A 167 39.69 2.22 33.61
C ASN A 167 40.49 3.50 33.30
N ASP A 168 40.97 4.23 34.30
CA ASP A 168 41.91 5.36 34.16
C ASP A 168 43.08 5.07 33.20
N ALA A 169 43.57 3.83 33.14
CA ALA A 169 44.62 3.40 32.23
C ALA A 169 44.17 3.18 30.76
N ASN A 170 42.86 3.04 30.52
CA ASN A 170 42.23 2.93 29.20
C ASN A 170 41.42 4.17 28.83
N LEU A 171 41.37 5.20 29.69
CA LEU A 171 40.72 6.46 29.39
C LEU A 171 41.34 7.06 28.15
N ILE A 172 40.48 7.50 27.26
CA ILE A 172 40.87 8.09 25.99
C ILE A 172 41.31 9.53 26.27
N ASP A 173 42.60 9.74 26.55
CA ASP A 173 43.15 11.06 26.83
C ASP A 173 42.97 12.00 25.61
N GLY A 174 42.44 13.20 25.85
CA GLY A 174 42.24 14.22 24.80
C GLY A 174 41.01 14.09 23.88
N ARG A 175 40.05 13.18 24.14
CA ARG A 175 38.72 13.22 23.50
C ARG A 175 37.68 13.85 24.44
N GLU A 176 37.02 14.90 23.97
CA GLU A 176 36.04 15.66 24.75
C GLU A 176 34.87 14.78 25.20
N ALA A 177 34.39 15.03 26.43
CA ALA A 177 33.19 14.55 27.11
C ALA A 177 32.35 13.41 26.46
N PHE A 178 32.06 12.39 27.26
CA PHE A 178 31.02 11.40 26.98
C PHE A 178 29.64 11.98 27.27
N ASP A 179 28.76 12.03 26.26
CA ASP A 179 27.35 12.34 26.47
C ASP A 179 26.60 11.03 26.78
N PHE A 180 25.79 11.04 27.84
CA PHE A 180 24.96 9.91 28.23
C PHE A 180 23.50 10.19 27.91
N TYR A 181 22.85 9.21 27.29
CA TYR A 181 21.42 9.22 27.02
C TYR A 181 20.83 7.91 27.55
N ALA A 182 19.61 7.95 28.08
CA ALA A 182 18.91 6.79 28.60
C ALA A 182 17.42 6.86 28.21
N VAL A 183 16.88 5.79 27.62
CA VAL A 183 15.48 5.68 27.18
C VAL A 183 14.86 4.41 27.74
N ASN A 184 13.67 4.50 28.33
CA ASN A 184 12.92 3.33 28.81
C ASN A 184 12.01 2.76 27.71
N ARG A 185 11.77 1.44 27.72
CA ARG A 185 10.84 0.71 26.82
C ARG A 185 9.40 1.26 26.77
N SER A 186 9.00 2.09 27.73
CA SER A 186 7.70 2.78 27.73
C SER A 186 7.64 4.04 26.84
N GLY A 187 8.72 4.41 26.14
CA GLY A 187 8.77 5.60 25.27
C GLY A 187 8.89 6.93 26.04
N LYS A 188 8.99 6.90 27.36
CA LYS A 188 9.18 8.10 28.18
C LYS A 188 10.67 8.49 28.17
N LEU A 189 11.00 9.57 27.45
CA LEU A 189 12.34 10.13 27.38
C LEU A 189 12.63 11.01 28.59
N ASN A 190 13.56 10.58 29.44
CA ASN A 190 14.21 11.45 30.41
C ASN A 190 15.66 11.64 29.95
N PHE A 191 15.90 12.71 29.19
CA PHE A 191 17.25 13.14 28.83
C PHE A 191 17.94 13.68 30.09
N THR A 192 19.05 13.08 30.53
CA THR A 192 19.94 13.72 31.51
C THR A 192 21.35 13.72 30.92
N VAL A 193 21.72 14.85 30.31
CA VAL A 193 23.09 15.08 29.84
C VAL A 193 23.97 15.33 31.07
N PHE A 194 24.91 14.43 31.32
CA PHE A 194 26.01 14.69 32.24
C PHE A 194 27.25 15.08 31.43
N GLY A 195 27.39 16.37 31.14
CA GLY A 195 28.66 16.92 30.66
C GLY A 195 29.70 16.83 31.76
N VAL A 196 30.48 15.76 31.80
CA VAL A 196 31.46 15.55 32.86
C VAL A 196 32.78 16.21 32.50
N LYS A 197 32.94 17.46 32.91
CA LYS A 197 34.28 17.98 33.27
C LYS A 197 34.42 17.83 34.79
N GLY A 198 35.07 16.76 35.24
CA GLY A 198 35.50 16.62 36.64
C GLY A 198 34.62 15.82 37.61
N TYR A 199 33.75 14.91 37.15
CA TYR A 199 33.31 13.81 38.03
C TYR A 199 34.44 12.80 38.11
N ALA A 200 34.86 12.49 39.33
CA ALA A 200 35.95 11.57 39.58
C ALA A 200 35.57 10.09 39.33
N ASN A 201 34.31 9.74 39.02
CA ASN A 201 33.89 8.35 38.75
C ASN A 201 32.65 8.26 37.83
N TYR A 202 32.79 7.58 36.68
CA TYR A 202 31.74 7.29 35.68
C TYR A 202 30.55 6.49 36.25
N ASN A 203 30.79 5.63 37.25
CA ASN A 203 29.75 4.81 37.90
C ASN A 203 28.62 5.65 38.51
N ASP A 204 28.92 6.85 39.01
CA ASP A 204 27.93 7.72 39.65
C ASP A 204 27.00 8.38 38.61
N ALA A 205 27.53 8.76 37.45
CA ALA A 205 26.74 9.32 36.33
C ALA A 205 25.88 8.23 35.65
N TYR A 206 26.44 7.03 35.48
CA TYR A 206 25.72 5.86 34.94
C TYR A 206 24.56 5.44 35.87
N ALA A 207 24.82 5.33 37.18
CA ALA A 207 23.79 5.04 38.18
C ALA A 207 22.70 6.12 38.24
N ALA A 208 23.07 7.40 38.14
CA ALA A 208 22.10 8.50 38.10
C ALA A 208 21.21 8.47 36.84
N ALA A 209 21.78 8.13 35.67
CA ALA A 209 21.01 7.96 34.44
C ALA A 209 20.05 6.75 34.50
N LEU A 210 20.50 5.64 35.11
CA LEU A 210 19.68 4.43 35.38
C LEU A 210 18.48 4.71 36.28
N ILE A 211 18.70 5.46 37.37
CA ILE A 211 17.64 5.87 38.30
C ILE A 211 16.68 6.86 37.61
N GLY A 212 17.19 7.75 36.76
CA GLY A 212 16.37 8.73 36.03
C GLY A 212 15.45 8.14 34.95
N ALA A 213 15.86 7.07 34.26
CA ALA A 213 15.11 6.49 33.15
C ALA A 213 14.06 5.43 33.55
N ASP A 214 14.34 4.62 34.59
CA ASP A 214 13.43 3.55 35.03
C ASP A 214 12.90 3.71 36.46
N GLY A 215 13.41 4.69 37.23
CA GLY A 215 13.04 4.89 38.64
C GLY A 215 13.49 3.78 39.60
N ALA A 216 13.77 2.58 39.08
CA ALA A 216 14.18 1.38 39.83
C ALA A 216 15.60 0.90 39.50
N GLY A 217 16.31 1.55 38.55
CA GLY A 217 17.71 1.23 38.21
C GLY A 217 17.91 -0.09 37.46
N ASN A 218 16.93 -0.51 36.64
CA ASN A 218 16.98 -1.81 35.97
C ASN A 218 17.80 -1.73 34.66
N GLU A 219 18.98 -2.35 34.66
CA GLU A 219 20.02 -2.20 33.62
C GLU A 219 19.64 -2.73 32.24
N ASN A 220 18.64 -3.61 32.15
CA ASN A 220 18.24 -4.30 30.93
C ASN A 220 17.26 -3.50 30.03
N ASN A 221 16.91 -2.27 30.42
CA ASN A 221 15.87 -1.46 29.80
C ASN A 221 16.37 -0.14 29.18
N ILE A 222 17.68 0.07 29.04
CA ILE A 222 18.29 1.37 28.72
C ILE A 222 19.31 1.27 27.57
N THR A 223 19.29 2.26 26.66
CA THR A 223 20.28 2.46 25.57
C THR A 223 21.15 3.69 25.83
N VAL A 224 22.47 3.56 25.71
CA VAL A 224 23.54 4.57 25.81
C VAL A 224 24.06 4.95 24.40
N LEU A 225 24.52 6.18 24.18
CA LEU A 225 25.10 6.62 22.89
C LEU A 225 26.49 7.21 23.15
N LEU A 226 27.44 7.04 22.23
CA LEU A 226 28.78 7.64 22.31
C LEU A 226 28.97 8.66 21.18
N ASN A 227 29.76 9.72 21.43
CA ASN A 227 29.99 10.81 20.47
C ASN A 227 31.09 10.45 19.44
N ARG A 228 30.98 11.14 18.29
CA ARG A 228 31.49 11.00 16.91
C ARG A 228 32.99 10.77 16.66
N ALA A 229 33.79 10.43 17.66
CA ALA A 229 35.22 10.16 17.47
C ALA A 229 35.56 8.70 17.80
N SER A 230 35.31 7.82 16.82
CA SER A 230 35.86 6.47 16.67
C SER A 230 36.09 5.69 17.97
N VAL A 231 35.04 5.02 18.44
CA VAL A 231 35.22 3.67 18.98
C VAL A 231 35.32 2.77 17.75
N PRO A 232 36.46 2.12 17.51
CA PRO A 232 36.62 1.28 16.34
C PRO A 232 35.55 0.21 16.30
N GLY A 233 35.06 -0.09 15.10
CA GLY A 233 35.11 -1.46 14.63
C GLY A 233 33.84 -2.27 14.60
N ILE A 234 32.61 -1.76 14.81
CA ILE A 234 31.40 -2.44 14.26
C ILE A 234 30.83 -1.58 13.13
N ASN A 235 30.78 -2.12 11.91
CA ASN A 235 30.17 -1.46 10.76
C ASN A 235 28.90 -2.19 10.35
N ALA A 236 27.79 -1.47 10.22
CA ALA A 236 26.55 -2.02 9.66
C ALA A 236 26.37 -1.58 8.21
N TYR A 237 25.70 -2.41 7.42
CA TYR A 237 25.50 -2.20 6.00
C TYR A 237 24.10 -2.62 5.58
N ALA A 238 23.58 -1.92 4.58
CA ALA A 238 22.38 -2.31 3.85
C ALA A 238 22.69 -2.30 2.34
N LEU A 239 22.21 -3.31 1.62
CA LEU A 239 22.29 -3.41 0.16
C LEU A 239 20.89 -3.23 -0.43
N THR A 240 20.82 -2.44 -1.51
CA THR A 240 19.58 -2.24 -2.26
C THR A 240 19.29 -3.44 -3.18
N PRO A 241 18.07 -3.55 -3.75
CA PRO A 241 17.76 -4.58 -4.76
C PRO A 241 18.64 -4.53 -6.02
N GLU A 242 19.31 -3.41 -6.27
CA GLU A 242 20.27 -3.23 -7.38
C GLU A 242 21.73 -3.51 -6.94
N ASN A 243 21.94 -4.06 -5.74
CA ASN A 243 23.25 -4.29 -5.10
C ASN A 243 24.05 -3.01 -4.81
N ALA A 244 23.40 -1.84 -4.73
CA ALA A 244 24.07 -0.63 -4.29
C ALA A 244 24.26 -0.67 -2.77
N LYS A 245 25.48 -0.39 -2.29
CA LYS A 245 25.78 -0.32 -0.87
C LYS A 245 25.30 1.01 -0.29
N LEU A 246 24.41 0.96 0.70
CA LEU A 246 23.99 2.11 1.49
C LEU A 246 24.99 2.34 2.62
N THR A 247 25.44 3.59 2.77
CA THR A 247 26.45 4.00 3.76
C THR A 247 25.91 5.00 4.77
N ALA A 248 24.68 5.50 4.60
CA ALA A 248 24.01 6.42 5.50
C ALA A 248 22.48 6.24 5.48
N LEU A 249 21.84 6.69 6.56
CA LEU A 249 20.39 6.74 6.75
C LEU A 249 19.93 8.20 6.77
N SER A 250 18.85 8.53 6.07
CA SER A 250 18.18 9.83 6.23
C SER A 250 17.18 9.78 7.37
N TYR A 251 16.95 10.90 8.05
CA TYR A 251 15.77 11.11 8.88
C TYR A 251 15.21 12.52 8.65
N GLU A 252 13.90 12.66 8.73
CA GLU A 252 13.18 13.92 8.51
C GLU A 252 12.60 14.41 9.84
N TYR A 253 12.64 15.73 10.04
CA TYR A 253 11.99 16.39 11.17
C TYR A 253 10.65 16.94 10.70
N TYR A 254 9.59 16.65 11.44
CA TYR A 254 8.25 17.09 11.12
C TYR A 254 7.77 18.12 12.16
N ASP A 255 6.98 19.10 11.73
CA ASP A 255 6.28 19.99 12.67
C ASP A 255 5.06 19.30 13.30
N GLU A 256 4.28 20.05 14.11
CA GLU A 256 3.06 19.52 14.74
C GLU A 256 1.93 19.24 13.73
N GLU A 257 2.08 19.65 12.46
CA GLU A 257 1.16 19.47 11.33
C GLU A 257 1.70 18.47 10.27
N ASP A 258 2.66 17.62 10.64
CA ASP A 258 3.26 16.60 9.77
C ASP A 258 3.91 17.16 8.48
N LYS A 259 4.40 18.41 8.49
CA LYS A 259 5.24 18.97 7.41
C LYS A 259 6.73 18.79 7.69
N ILE A 260 7.49 18.39 6.66
CA ILE A 260 8.95 18.25 6.76
C ILE A 260 9.60 19.62 6.95
N LEU A 261 10.21 19.82 8.11
CA LEU A 261 10.99 21.01 8.49
C LEU A 261 12.47 20.90 8.10
N SER A 262 13.06 19.70 8.17
CA SER A 262 14.48 19.47 7.84
C SER A 262 14.79 17.98 7.63
N SER A 263 15.88 17.69 6.92
CA SER A 263 16.38 16.32 6.71
C SER A 263 17.85 16.23 7.13
N TYR A 264 18.22 15.12 7.78
CA TYR A 264 19.56 14.86 8.28
C TYR A 264 20.03 13.46 7.90
N PHE A 265 21.35 13.26 7.83
CA PHE A 265 21.96 11.99 7.45
C PHE A 265 22.82 11.42 8.58
N THR A 266 22.63 10.13 8.87
CA THR A 266 23.42 9.36 9.85
C THR A 266 24.19 8.26 9.12
N PRO A 267 25.53 8.32 9.07
CA PRO A 267 26.34 7.26 8.49
C PRO A 267 26.09 5.91 9.16
N LEU A 268 25.88 4.85 8.38
CA LEU A 268 25.75 3.46 8.84
C LEU A 268 27.07 2.89 9.43
N THR A 269 28.19 3.55 9.13
CA THR A 269 29.54 3.16 9.55
C THR A 269 30.04 3.89 10.81
N ALA A 270 29.23 4.79 11.41
CA ALA A 270 29.62 5.61 12.57
C ALA A 270 28.69 5.40 13.78
N LEU A 271 28.12 4.19 13.90
CA LEU A 271 27.08 3.89 14.87
C LEU A 271 27.65 3.20 16.10
N HIS A 272 27.41 3.79 17.27
CA HIS A 272 27.98 3.32 18.52
C HIS A 272 27.05 2.30 19.20
N PRO A 273 27.52 1.08 19.47
CA PRO A 273 26.79 0.07 20.24
C PRO A 273 26.59 0.48 21.71
N SER A 274 25.41 0.17 22.25
CA SER A 274 25.15 0.22 23.69
C SER A 274 24.57 -1.11 24.16
N VAL A 275 25.38 -1.83 24.94
CA VAL A 275 25.03 -3.11 25.58
C VAL A 275 24.48 -4.19 24.62
N ALA A 276 24.17 -5.39 25.15
CA ALA A 276 24.14 -6.66 24.41
C ALA A 276 23.23 -6.67 23.16
N ASP A 277 22.17 -5.85 23.14
CA ASP A 277 21.32 -5.60 21.97
C ASP A 277 21.10 -4.08 21.83
N TYR A 278 21.33 -3.49 20.65
CA TYR A 278 21.11 -2.06 20.45
C TYR A 278 20.42 -1.71 19.12
N TYR A 279 19.51 -0.74 19.19
CA TYR A 279 18.91 -0.11 18.01
C TYR A 279 19.79 1.01 17.49
N ILE A 280 19.78 1.21 16.18
CA ILE A 280 20.55 2.26 15.50
C ILE A 280 19.82 3.60 15.60
N TYR A 281 20.43 4.59 16.26
CA TYR A 281 19.88 5.95 16.43
C TYR A 281 20.75 7.04 15.78
N PRO A 282 20.14 8.09 15.18
CA PRO A 282 20.84 9.25 14.67
C PRO A 282 21.31 10.19 15.79
N TYR A 283 22.46 10.82 15.60
CA TYR A 283 23.01 11.87 16.46
C TYR A 283 22.28 13.21 16.24
N PHE A 284 21.96 13.93 17.32
CA PHE A 284 21.34 15.28 17.28
C PHE A 284 22.35 16.33 17.76
N ASN A 285 22.54 17.40 16.99
CA ASN A 285 23.45 18.51 17.32
C ASN A 285 22.68 19.82 17.34
N GLY A 286 21.93 20.06 18.42
CA GLY A 286 21.24 21.33 18.67
C GLY A 286 21.46 21.75 20.12
N ILE A 287 22.42 22.64 20.34
CA ILE A 287 22.67 23.26 21.65
C ILE A 287 21.91 24.58 21.64
N ASP A 288 20.90 24.74 22.51
CA ASP A 288 20.44 26.09 22.84
C ASP A 288 21.35 26.71 23.91
N THR A 289 21.36 28.04 23.95
CA THR A 289 22.32 28.85 24.74
C THR A 289 22.18 28.70 26.26
N GLU A 290 21.24 27.88 26.76
CA GLU A 290 21.02 27.66 28.19
C GLU A 290 21.40 26.25 28.66
N GLY A 291 21.84 25.36 27.77
CA GLY A 291 22.35 24.04 28.16
C GLY A 291 21.29 23.13 28.79
N VAL A 292 20.01 23.39 28.54
CA VAL A 292 18.88 22.59 29.03
C VAL A 292 18.14 21.99 27.83
N PHE A 293 18.28 20.68 27.64
CA PHE A 293 17.47 19.94 26.66
C PHE A 293 15.99 20.01 27.04
N ARG A 294 15.20 20.79 26.28
CA ARG A 294 13.74 20.71 26.31
C ARG A 294 13.23 20.12 25.00
N LEU A 295 12.96 18.82 24.98
CA LEU A 295 12.03 18.26 24.00
C LEU A 295 10.60 18.50 24.50
N SER A 296 10.22 19.77 24.60
CA SER A 296 8.84 20.16 24.91
C SER A 296 8.18 20.60 23.62
N SER A 297 7.25 19.75 23.15
CA SER A 297 6.18 19.96 22.15
C SER A 297 6.32 19.35 20.75
N TYR A 298 7.52 19.08 20.22
CA TYR A 298 7.62 18.46 18.90
C TYR A 298 7.49 16.92 18.94
N LYS A 299 6.62 16.35 18.09
CA LYS A 299 6.46 14.88 17.83
C LYS A 299 7.70 14.23 17.17
N GLY A 300 8.91 14.74 17.38
CA GLY A 300 10.13 14.21 16.81
C GLY A 300 10.71 13.07 17.65
N LEU A 301 10.49 11.83 17.22
CA LEU A 301 11.31 10.66 17.61
C LEU A 301 12.11 10.11 16.41
N PRO A 302 13.27 9.47 16.61
CA PRO A 302 14.32 9.25 15.60
C PRO A 302 14.30 7.83 14.99
N PRO A 303 15.17 7.48 14.01
CA PRO A 303 15.25 7.92 12.60
C PRO A 303 14.11 7.37 11.72
N ILE A 304 13.86 8.04 10.59
CA ILE A 304 12.77 7.70 9.65
C ILE A 304 13.37 6.94 8.46
N TRP A 305 13.31 5.61 8.50
CA TRP A 305 13.29 4.85 7.26
C TRP A 305 11.87 4.86 6.71
N LYS A 306 11.67 5.28 5.47
CA LYS A 306 10.52 4.82 4.69
C LYS A 306 11.06 3.75 3.73
N ALA A 307 10.57 2.52 3.85
CA ALA A 307 10.95 1.45 2.93
C ALA A 307 10.74 1.91 1.47
N GLY A 308 11.75 1.76 0.61
CA GLY A 308 11.68 2.14 -0.81
C GLY A 308 12.35 3.46 -1.19
N TYR A 309 12.89 4.27 -0.26
CA TYR A 309 13.50 5.58 -0.57
C TYR A 309 15.04 5.49 -0.60
N ILE A 310 15.68 6.12 -1.61
CA ILE A 310 17.14 6.39 -1.64
C ILE A 310 17.34 7.90 -1.75
N LEU A 311 18.12 8.48 -0.84
CA LEU A 311 18.60 9.87 -0.92
C LEU A 311 20.11 9.87 -1.20
N ASP A 312 20.49 10.41 -2.36
CA ASP A 312 21.85 10.75 -2.76
C ASP A 312 22.35 11.96 -1.93
N GLU A 313 23.65 11.98 -1.61
CA GLU A 313 24.42 13.06 -0.97
C GLU A 313 24.24 14.47 -1.61
N LYS A 314 23.67 14.56 -2.81
CA LYS A 314 23.52 15.80 -3.60
C LYS A 314 22.14 16.44 -3.59
N GLU A 315 21.20 16.00 -2.75
CA GLU A 315 19.85 16.58 -2.65
C GLU A 315 19.09 16.67 -3.99
N VAL A 316 19.46 15.87 -5.01
CA VAL A 316 18.71 15.82 -6.27
C VAL A 316 17.52 14.88 -6.09
N LEU A 317 16.42 15.46 -5.63
CA LEU A 317 15.09 14.88 -5.55
C LEU A 317 14.68 14.16 -6.85
N GLY A 318 14.74 12.85 -6.80
CA GLY A 318 14.06 11.92 -7.69
C GLY A 318 13.86 10.64 -6.90
N TYR A 319 12.77 10.55 -6.15
CA TYR A 319 12.38 9.38 -5.36
C TYR A 319 12.31 8.14 -6.26
N LYS A 320 13.43 7.45 -6.47
CA LYS A 320 13.44 6.18 -7.17
C LYS A 320 13.08 5.12 -6.15
N ILE A 321 11.80 4.77 -6.18
CA ILE A 321 11.25 3.68 -5.40
C ILE A 321 11.94 2.38 -5.84
N LEU A 322 12.84 1.85 -5.02
CA LEU A 322 13.42 0.52 -5.27
C LEU A 322 12.61 -0.53 -4.52
N THR A 323 11.49 -0.94 -5.12
CA THR A 323 10.83 -2.18 -4.71
C THR A 323 11.75 -3.37 -4.96
N GLY A 324 11.73 -4.35 -4.06
CA GLY A 324 12.58 -5.53 -4.16
C GLY A 324 13.13 -5.98 -2.81
N GLU A 325 14.12 -6.86 -2.87
CA GLU A 325 14.75 -7.46 -1.69
C GLU A 325 15.96 -6.62 -1.25
N TYR A 326 15.96 -6.21 0.01
CA TYR A 326 17.06 -5.54 0.69
C TYR A 326 17.79 -6.54 1.58
N GLU A 327 19.11 -6.39 1.68
CA GLU A 327 19.97 -7.23 2.54
C GLU A 327 20.67 -6.36 3.60
N PHE A 328 20.67 -6.81 4.85
CA PHE A 328 21.25 -6.12 5.99
C PHE A 328 22.27 -7.02 6.69
N TYR A 329 23.46 -6.50 6.96
CA TYR A 329 24.50 -7.23 7.68
C TYR A 329 25.44 -6.28 8.43
N ALA A 330 26.20 -6.80 9.39
CA ALA A 330 27.21 -6.07 10.13
C ALA A 330 28.53 -6.83 10.16
N GLU A 331 29.64 -6.13 10.38
CA GLU A 331 30.97 -6.71 10.61
C GLU A 331 31.64 -6.06 11.81
N ILE A 332 32.57 -6.77 12.45
CA ILE A 332 33.37 -6.26 13.55
C ILE A 332 34.88 -6.47 13.35
N ASN A 333 35.70 -5.41 13.44
CA ASN A 333 37.16 -5.48 13.37
C ASN A 333 37.88 -4.69 14.48
N ILE A 334 37.36 -4.72 15.70
CA ILE A 334 38.03 -4.09 16.85
C ILE A 334 39.34 -4.82 17.14
N ASN A 335 40.43 -4.07 17.35
CA ASN A 335 41.76 -4.62 17.69
C ASN A 335 42.24 -5.73 16.72
N GLY A 336 41.85 -5.63 15.44
CA GLY A 336 42.22 -6.57 14.39
C GLY A 336 41.50 -7.93 14.45
N MET A 337 40.41 -8.07 15.21
CA MET A 337 39.71 -9.36 15.38
C MET A 337 39.32 -10.02 14.06
N LYS A 338 38.72 -9.27 13.12
CA LYS A 338 38.33 -9.80 11.80
C LYS A 338 39.54 -10.01 10.91
N ASP A 339 40.53 -9.14 10.98
CA ASP A 339 41.78 -9.36 10.22
C ASP A 339 42.51 -10.64 10.66
N ASN A 340 42.43 -10.97 11.95
CA ASN A 340 43.08 -12.13 12.55
C ASN A 340 42.27 -13.44 12.38
N LEU A 341 40.94 -13.37 12.41
CA LEU A 341 40.07 -14.55 12.33
C LEU A 341 39.45 -14.78 10.94
N GLY A 342 39.43 -13.76 10.09
CA GLY A 342 38.70 -13.73 8.82
C GLY A 342 37.20 -13.48 9.00
N ASP A 343 36.43 -13.71 7.92
CA ASP A 343 34.99 -13.54 7.86
C ASP A 343 34.26 -14.78 8.42
N ILE A 344 33.93 -14.75 9.71
CA ILE A 344 33.22 -15.84 10.40
C ILE A 344 31.79 -15.37 10.69
N ILE A 345 30.82 -15.99 10.02
CA ILE A 345 29.39 -15.69 10.18
C ILE A 345 28.94 -15.95 11.63
N GLY A 346 28.21 -15.01 12.20
CA GLY A 346 27.76 -15.00 13.58
C GLY A 346 28.85 -14.55 14.57
N LYS A 347 30.07 -14.25 14.11
CA LYS A 347 31.20 -13.78 14.92
C LYS A 347 31.72 -12.44 14.39
N THR A 348 32.66 -12.47 13.45
CA THR A 348 33.25 -11.25 12.88
C THR A 348 32.40 -10.61 11.79
N VAL A 349 31.44 -11.36 11.23
CA VAL A 349 30.40 -10.88 10.30
C VAL A 349 29.06 -11.45 10.77
N SER A 350 27.99 -10.66 10.76
CA SER A 350 26.64 -11.14 11.10
C SER A 350 26.11 -12.08 10.03
N LYS A 351 25.04 -12.82 10.36
CA LYS A 351 24.18 -13.37 9.32
C LYS A 351 23.52 -12.22 8.54
N THR A 352 23.34 -12.39 7.24
CA THR A 352 22.55 -11.46 6.42
C THR A 352 21.06 -11.67 6.69
N GLU A 353 20.38 -10.58 6.97
CA GLU A 353 18.93 -10.53 7.13
C GLU A 353 18.30 -9.81 5.96
N THR A 354 17.15 -10.29 5.49
CA THR A 354 16.50 -9.76 4.29
C THR A 354 15.16 -9.12 4.60
N LEU A 355 14.72 -8.23 3.71
CA LEU A 355 13.43 -7.56 3.76
C LEU A 355 12.91 -7.34 2.34
N THR A 356 11.66 -7.68 2.06
CA THR A 356 11.04 -7.40 0.75
C THR A 356 10.15 -6.17 0.84
N VAL A 357 10.41 -5.18 -0.01
CA VAL A 357 9.58 -3.97 -0.13
C VAL A 357 8.78 -4.05 -1.43
N GLU A 358 7.46 -4.06 -1.34
CA GLU A 358 6.55 -4.05 -2.48
C GLU A 358 5.97 -2.66 -2.70
N LYS A 359 5.58 -2.36 -3.94
CA LYS A 359 4.94 -1.08 -4.25
C LYS A 359 3.57 -1.06 -3.60
N GLU A 360 3.21 0.03 -2.96
CA GLU A 360 1.79 0.30 -2.69
C GLU A 360 1.05 0.39 -4.03
N SER A 361 -0.11 -0.25 -4.11
CA SER A 361 -0.94 -0.25 -5.33
C SER A 361 -2.40 -0.12 -4.97
N VAL A 362 -3.09 0.78 -5.65
CA VAL A 362 -4.55 0.81 -5.73
C VAL A 362 -4.97 0.17 -7.04
N THR A 363 -6.10 -0.54 -7.02
CA THR A 363 -6.77 -1.00 -8.24
C THR A 363 -8.22 -0.53 -8.24
N ILE A 364 -8.73 -0.18 -9.42
CA ILE A 364 -10.16 0.08 -9.63
C ILE A 364 -10.69 -0.86 -10.72
N THR A 365 -11.78 -1.55 -10.41
CA THR A 365 -12.45 -2.48 -11.32
C THR A 365 -13.92 -2.13 -11.47
N SER A 366 -14.56 -2.54 -12.56
CA SER A 366 -16.00 -2.36 -12.78
C SER A 366 -16.68 -3.73 -12.73
N ASP A 367 -17.87 -3.81 -12.14
CA ASP A 367 -18.69 -5.02 -12.16
C ASP A 367 -19.11 -5.41 -13.59
N LYS A 368 -19.15 -4.42 -14.48
CA LYS A 368 -19.52 -4.55 -15.90
C LYS A 368 -18.51 -3.86 -16.81
N ALA A 369 -18.08 -4.55 -17.86
CA ALA A 369 -17.28 -3.95 -18.94
C ALA A 369 -18.13 -3.09 -19.89
N THR A 370 -19.39 -3.51 -20.11
CA THR A 370 -20.39 -2.80 -20.91
C THR A 370 -21.66 -2.61 -20.10
N VAL A 371 -22.22 -1.40 -20.14
CA VAL A 371 -23.45 -0.99 -19.46
C VAL A 371 -24.45 -0.53 -20.51
N ILE A 372 -25.66 -1.08 -20.50
CA ILE A 372 -26.76 -0.54 -21.28
C ILE A 372 -27.23 0.75 -20.60
N ARG A 373 -27.38 1.85 -21.35
CA ARG A 373 -27.87 3.12 -20.80
C ARG A 373 -29.21 2.94 -20.07
N ASN A 374 -29.55 3.83 -19.14
CA ASN A 374 -30.65 3.70 -18.17
C ASN A 374 -30.46 2.60 -17.10
N LYS A 375 -29.34 1.88 -17.07
CA LYS A 375 -29.04 0.88 -16.03
C LYS A 375 -27.87 1.34 -15.15
N GLY A 376 -27.87 0.85 -13.91
CA GLY A 376 -26.79 1.06 -12.94
C GLY A 376 -25.66 0.04 -13.07
N PHE A 377 -24.50 0.41 -12.54
CA PHE A 377 -23.29 -0.41 -12.43
C PHE A 377 -22.48 0.03 -11.20
N SER A 378 -21.45 -0.71 -10.83
CA SER A 378 -20.57 -0.33 -9.73
C SER A 378 -19.10 -0.44 -10.10
N VAL A 379 -18.27 0.37 -9.45
CA VAL A 379 -16.83 0.20 -9.45
C VAL A 379 -16.33 -0.16 -8.06
N LYS A 380 -15.30 -1.00 -8.01
CA LYS A 380 -14.66 -1.46 -6.78
C LYS A 380 -13.24 -0.94 -6.71
N ILE A 381 -12.90 -0.29 -5.61
CA ILE A 381 -11.53 0.06 -5.26
C ILE A 381 -11.00 -1.01 -4.32
N ASN A 382 -9.79 -1.48 -4.59
CA ASN A 382 -8.99 -2.30 -3.68
C ASN A 382 -7.64 -1.59 -3.49
N GLY A 383 -7.45 -1.03 -2.30
CA GLY A 383 -6.33 -0.18 -1.92
C GLY A 383 -5.97 -0.40 -0.45
N GLU A 384 -5.54 0.67 0.22
CA GLU A 384 -5.15 0.59 1.63
C GLU A 384 -6.36 0.62 2.57
N PRO A 385 -6.32 -0.07 3.72
CA PRO A 385 -7.35 0.01 4.74
C PRO A 385 -7.57 1.41 5.29
N GLU A 386 -8.84 1.80 5.49
CA GLU A 386 -9.23 3.07 6.14
C GLU A 386 -8.62 4.32 5.45
N THR A 387 -8.38 4.24 4.14
CA THR A 387 -7.77 5.28 3.32
C THR A 387 -8.79 5.94 2.40
N ALA A 388 -8.69 7.25 2.27
CA ALA A 388 -9.54 8.05 1.40
C ALA A 388 -9.04 8.05 -0.07
N TYR A 389 -9.99 7.97 -1.00
CA TYR A 389 -9.74 8.05 -2.44
C TYR A 389 -10.63 9.11 -3.08
N ILE A 390 -10.06 9.89 -3.99
CA ILE A 390 -10.85 10.73 -4.90
C ILE A 390 -11.13 9.94 -6.17
N VAL A 391 -12.40 9.88 -6.56
CA VAL A 391 -12.89 9.08 -7.70
C VAL A 391 -13.70 9.96 -8.64
N TRP A 392 -13.32 9.99 -9.92
CA TRP A 392 -13.96 10.88 -10.90
C TRP A 392 -13.85 10.37 -12.34
N PHE A 393 -14.68 10.92 -13.23
CA PHE A 393 -14.56 10.70 -14.66
C PHE A 393 -13.46 11.56 -15.27
N THR A 394 -12.55 10.97 -16.04
CA THR A 394 -11.47 11.68 -16.74
C THR A 394 -11.80 11.88 -18.21
N GLY A 395 -11.44 13.05 -18.76
CA GLY A 395 -11.60 13.33 -20.19
C GLY A 395 -13.05 13.52 -20.66
N VAL A 396 -13.95 13.92 -19.76
CA VAL A 396 -15.35 14.25 -20.08
C VAL A 396 -15.60 15.77 -20.18
N ASN A 397 -14.54 16.57 -20.06
CA ASN A 397 -14.59 18.00 -20.39
C ASN A 397 -15.10 18.18 -21.84
N GLY A 398 -16.08 19.06 -22.03
CA GLY A 398 -16.78 19.22 -23.31
C GLY A 398 -18.14 18.50 -23.40
N TYR A 399 -18.42 17.53 -22.53
CA TYR A 399 -19.70 16.82 -22.51
C TYR A 399 -20.72 17.62 -21.72
N ASN A 400 -22.01 17.52 -22.08
CA ASN A 400 -23.05 17.96 -21.17
C ASN A 400 -23.12 16.99 -19.97
N CYS A 401 -23.37 17.49 -18.76
CA CYS A 401 -23.42 16.65 -17.56
C CYS A 401 -24.39 15.47 -17.71
N ASN A 402 -25.54 15.65 -18.36
CA ASN A 402 -26.52 14.57 -18.58
C ASN A 402 -26.02 13.47 -19.54
N GLU A 403 -24.98 13.73 -20.33
CA GLU A 403 -24.38 12.75 -21.24
C GLU A 403 -23.35 11.83 -20.57
N VAL A 404 -23.00 12.10 -19.30
CA VAL A 404 -22.00 11.35 -18.53
C VAL A 404 -22.70 10.51 -17.45
N PRO A 405 -22.24 9.29 -17.13
CA PRO A 405 -22.77 8.55 -15.99
C PRO A 405 -22.52 9.31 -14.69
N ALA A 406 -23.39 9.12 -13.70
CA ALA A 406 -23.30 9.82 -12.43
C ALA A 406 -23.18 8.84 -11.26
N PHE A 407 -22.37 9.15 -10.25
CA PHE A 407 -22.33 8.46 -8.97
C PHE A 407 -23.69 8.52 -8.27
N ILE A 408 -24.11 7.41 -7.67
CA ILE A 408 -25.35 7.34 -6.89
C ILE A 408 -25.18 8.16 -5.60
N LYS A 409 -26.24 8.86 -5.19
CA LYS A 409 -26.25 9.68 -3.97
C LYS A 409 -26.44 8.82 -2.72
N ASP A 410 -26.06 9.37 -1.57
CA ASP A 410 -26.34 8.81 -0.23
C ASP A 410 -25.81 7.38 -0.03
N GLN A 411 -24.65 7.10 -0.62
CA GLN A 411 -23.90 5.86 -0.43
C GLN A 411 -23.03 5.96 0.84
N GLU A 412 -22.94 4.86 1.59
CA GLU A 412 -22.10 4.79 2.79
C GLU A 412 -20.62 5.00 2.43
N GLU A 413 -19.93 5.87 3.18
CA GLU A 413 -18.52 6.25 2.95
C GLU A 413 -18.20 6.81 1.55
N VAL A 414 -19.21 7.31 0.82
CA VAL A 414 -19.02 7.95 -0.49
C VAL A 414 -19.71 9.31 -0.49
N TYR A 415 -18.91 10.38 -0.54
CA TYR A 415 -19.38 11.75 -0.44
C TYR A 415 -19.09 12.53 -1.73
N PRO A 416 -20.07 13.24 -2.31
CA PRO A 416 -19.85 14.06 -3.49
C PRO A 416 -18.85 15.19 -3.19
N MET A 417 -17.94 15.46 -4.13
CA MET A 417 -17.03 16.58 -3.97
C MET A 417 -17.75 17.93 -4.11
N SER A 418 -17.37 18.92 -3.30
CA SER A 418 -17.78 20.30 -3.53
C SER A 418 -17.05 20.90 -4.73
N HIS A 419 -17.61 21.96 -5.35
CA HIS A 419 -16.89 22.74 -6.37
C HIS A 419 -15.52 23.19 -5.86
N LEU A 420 -15.47 23.66 -4.61
CA LEU A 420 -14.24 24.13 -3.98
C LEU A 420 -13.18 23.02 -3.90
N TRP A 421 -13.58 21.80 -3.50
CA TRP A 421 -12.67 20.66 -3.47
C TRP A 421 -12.11 20.34 -4.86
N ALA A 422 -12.97 20.30 -5.89
CA ALA A 422 -12.53 19.96 -7.23
C ALA A 422 -11.57 20.99 -7.85
N VAL A 423 -11.72 22.28 -7.57
CA VAL A 423 -10.84 23.34 -8.09
C VAL A 423 -9.52 23.48 -7.33
N ASN A 424 -9.41 22.96 -6.11
CA ASN A 424 -8.16 22.98 -5.34
C ASN A 424 -7.41 21.65 -5.35
N THR A 425 -8.06 20.56 -5.74
CA THR A 425 -7.44 19.22 -5.81
C THR A 425 -6.72 19.02 -7.15
N GLN A 426 -5.39 19.10 -7.14
CA GLN A 426 -4.53 18.87 -8.31
C GLN A 426 -4.08 17.41 -8.36
N TYR A 427 -4.34 16.72 -9.48
CA TYR A 427 -4.00 15.28 -9.61
C TYR A 427 -2.79 15.01 -10.54
N LYS A 428 -2.42 16.00 -11.37
CA LYS A 428 -1.20 16.01 -12.19
C LYS A 428 -0.73 17.46 -12.37
N SER A 429 0.54 17.65 -12.73
CA SER A 429 1.13 18.98 -12.89
C SER A 429 0.25 19.93 -13.71
N GLY A 430 -0.31 20.95 -13.06
CA GLY A 430 -1.15 21.97 -13.69
C GLY A 430 -2.53 21.50 -14.13
N THR A 431 -3.05 20.38 -13.62
CA THR A 431 -4.42 19.94 -13.89
C THR A 431 -5.14 19.48 -12.63
N LYS A 432 -6.34 20.02 -12.46
CA LYS A 432 -7.23 19.82 -11.31
C LYS A 432 -8.34 18.84 -11.65
N VAL A 433 -8.96 18.27 -10.62
CA VAL A 433 -10.15 17.40 -10.80
C VAL A 433 -11.26 18.14 -11.55
N ALA A 434 -11.46 19.43 -11.25
CA ALA A 434 -12.44 20.27 -11.95
C ALA A 434 -12.20 20.38 -13.47
N ASP A 435 -10.96 20.26 -13.95
CA ASP A 435 -10.64 20.38 -15.38
C ASP A 435 -11.11 19.18 -16.20
N ASP A 436 -11.40 18.05 -15.55
CA ASP A 436 -11.92 16.84 -16.20
C ASP A 436 -13.45 16.78 -16.21
N MET A 437 -14.13 17.62 -15.43
CA MET A 437 -15.59 17.56 -15.22
C MET A 437 -16.38 17.95 -16.49
N PRO A 438 -17.60 17.42 -16.66
CA PRO A 438 -18.48 17.86 -17.75
C PRO A 438 -18.89 19.34 -17.60
N HIS A 439 -19.41 19.93 -18.69
CA HIS A 439 -20.03 21.26 -18.65
C HIS A 439 -21.36 21.24 -17.90
N ASP A 440 -21.80 22.43 -17.45
CA ASP A 440 -23.06 22.65 -16.73
C ASP A 440 -23.21 21.83 -15.44
N VAL A 441 -22.10 21.35 -14.89
CA VAL A 441 -22.04 20.73 -13.56
C VAL A 441 -22.11 21.78 -12.45
N PHE A 442 -21.82 23.05 -12.79
CA PHE A 442 -21.76 24.15 -11.84
C PHE A 442 -22.96 25.10 -11.99
N SER A 443 -23.96 25.01 -11.11
CA SER A 443 -25.01 26.01 -10.94
C SER A 443 -24.68 27.04 -9.85
N TYR A 444 -24.47 28.30 -10.24
CA TYR A 444 -24.21 29.44 -9.34
C TYR A 444 -25.49 30.00 -8.65
N GLU A 445 -26.57 29.23 -8.52
CA GLU A 445 -27.83 29.71 -7.93
C GLU A 445 -27.87 29.49 -6.40
N GLU A 446 -27.66 30.58 -5.64
CA GLU A 446 -27.91 30.65 -4.19
C GLU A 446 -29.35 30.21 -3.83
N PRO A 447 -29.58 29.49 -2.71
CA PRO A 447 -28.65 29.20 -1.61
C PRO A 447 -28.00 27.81 -1.69
N VAL A 448 -28.11 27.14 -2.84
CA VAL A 448 -27.63 25.76 -3.01
C VAL A 448 -26.22 25.84 -3.59
N TYR A 449 -25.22 25.75 -2.72
CA TYR A 449 -23.82 25.54 -3.15
C TYR A 449 -23.70 24.17 -3.82
N ASP A 450 -24.09 24.13 -5.09
CA ASP A 450 -23.39 23.52 -6.20
C ASP A 450 -22.39 22.40 -5.85
N TYR A 451 -22.92 21.18 -5.75
CA TYR A 451 -22.10 19.98 -5.74
C TYR A 451 -21.46 19.84 -7.13
N THR A 452 -20.19 19.42 -7.20
CA THR A 452 -19.67 18.81 -8.45
C THR A 452 -20.46 17.56 -8.88
N GLY A 453 -21.47 17.20 -8.08
CA GLY A 453 -22.74 16.72 -8.59
C GLY A 453 -22.57 15.35 -9.18
N ASN A 454 -22.36 14.33 -8.36
CA ASN A 454 -22.29 12.95 -8.83
C ASN A 454 -21.23 12.68 -9.93
N TYR A 455 -20.26 13.57 -10.22
CA TYR A 455 -19.20 13.30 -11.22
C TYR A 455 -17.79 13.22 -10.63
N ALA A 456 -17.64 13.61 -9.36
CA ALA A 456 -16.48 13.34 -8.54
C ALA A 456 -16.91 13.08 -7.08
N VAL A 457 -16.27 12.11 -6.42
CA VAL A 457 -16.56 11.71 -5.04
C VAL A 457 -15.28 11.50 -4.24
N TRP A 458 -15.37 11.75 -2.95
CA TRP A 458 -14.49 11.19 -1.93
C TRP A 458 -15.05 9.83 -1.51
N ALA A 459 -14.22 8.80 -1.40
CA ALA A 459 -14.62 7.45 -1.01
C ALA A 459 -13.62 6.86 0.00
N GLY A 460 -14.11 6.43 1.17
CA GLY A 460 -13.30 5.80 2.21
C GLY A 460 -13.32 4.28 2.10
N THR A 461 -12.15 3.63 2.07
CA THR A 461 -12.06 2.17 2.14
C THR A 461 -12.34 1.67 3.55
N ASN A 462 -12.87 0.45 3.65
CA ASN A 462 -13.04 -0.22 4.94
C ASN A 462 -11.71 -0.79 5.48
N ALA A 463 -11.74 -1.48 6.62
CA ALA A 463 -10.57 -2.12 7.25
C ALA A 463 -9.88 -3.20 6.39
N ASP A 464 -10.52 -3.68 5.32
CA ASP A 464 -9.94 -4.61 4.35
C ASP A 464 -9.36 -3.88 3.11
N GLY A 465 -9.43 -2.54 3.07
CA GLY A 465 -8.97 -1.73 1.94
C GLY A 465 -9.93 -1.72 0.75
N ILE A 466 -11.21 -2.02 0.97
CA ILE A 466 -12.20 -2.16 -0.12
C ILE A 466 -13.31 -1.11 0.02
N ILE A 467 -13.74 -0.53 -1.11
CA ILE A 467 -15.00 0.23 -1.23
C ILE A 467 -15.66 -0.08 -2.58
N ASP A 468 -16.98 -0.30 -2.56
CA ASP A 468 -17.83 -0.47 -3.73
C ASP A 468 -18.65 0.82 -3.96
N ILE A 469 -18.55 1.40 -5.15
CA ILE A 469 -19.15 2.69 -5.51
C ILE A 469 -20.13 2.48 -6.65
N GLY A 470 -21.40 2.75 -6.41
CA GLY A 470 -22.49 2.68 -7.37
C GLY A 470 -22.58 3.90 -8.28
N LEU A 471 -22.88 3.66 -9.55
CA LEU A 471 -23.09 4.63 -10.61
C LEU A 471 -24.35 4.31 -11.40
N MET A 472 -24.91 5.33 -12.04
CA MET A 472 -26.09 5.23 -12.87
C MET A 472 -25.90 5.94 -14.21
N THR A 473 -26.55 5.39 -15.25
CA THR A 473 -26.68 6.01 -16.56
C THR A 473 -28.13 6.47 -16.76
N ASN A 474 -28.37 7.35 -17.74
CA ASN A 474 -29.69 7.89 -18.09
C ASN A 474 -29.90 7.85 -19.62
N GLU A 475 -31.06 8.32 -20.08
CA GLU A 475 -31.47 8.25 -21.49
C GLU A 475 -30.55 9.03 -22.44
N ASN A 476 -29.90 10.08 -21.92
CA ASN A 476 -29.00 10.96 -22.64
C ASN A 476 -27.53 10.54 -22.49
N THR A 477 -27.22 9.57 -21.63
CA THR A 477 -25.84 9.08 -21.48
C THR A 477 -25.32 8.59 -22.81
N LYS A 478 -24.17 9.11 -23.21
CA LYS A 478 -23.61 8.90 -24.55
C LYS A 478 -23.15 7.45 -24.74
N ASP A 479 -23.45 6.88 -25.91
CA ASP A 479 -22.91 5.60 -26.35
C ASP A 479 -21.41 5.74 -26.67
N THR A 480 -20.57 5.53 -25.66
CA THR A 480 -19.12 5.67 -25.74
C THR A 480 -18.43 4.96 -24.57
N THR A 481 -17.10 4.96 -24.56
CA THR A 481 -16.32 4.49 -23.42
C THR A 481 -15.99 5.64 -22.47
N PHE A 482 -16.40 5.53 -21.22
CA PHE A 482 -16.02 6.42 -20.13
C PHE A 482 -14.83 5.86 -19.37
N LYS A 483 -13.97 6.74 -18.85
CA LYS A 483 -12.81 6.38 -18.06
C LYS A 483 -12.95 6.97 -16.65
N ILE A 484 -12.95 6.10 -15.65
CA ILE A 484 -13.05 6.46 -14.24
C ILE A 484 -11.65 6.32 -13.62
N ARG A 485 -11.25 7.29 -12.82
CA ARG A 485 -9.98 7.30 -12.09
C ARG A 485 -10.26 7.27 -10.61
N ALA A 486 -9.50 6.46 -9.87
CA ALA A 486 -9.40 6.51 -8.42
C ALA A 486 -7.96 6.85 -8.05
N GLN A 487 -7.77 7.73 -7.08
CA GLN A 487 -6.45 8.15 -6.61
C GLN A 487 -6.47 8.40 -5.11
N ALA A 488 -5.47 7.88 -4.39
CA ALA A 488 -5.37 8.00 -2.94
C ALA A 488 -5.13 9.45 -2.53
N VAL A 489 -5.72 9.83 -1.40
CA VAL A 489 -5.47 11.10 -0.70
C VAL A 489 -4.27 10.91 0.22
N ASP A 490 -3.25 11.76 0.07
CA ASP A 490 -2.11 11.82 0.99
C ASP A 490 -2.43 12.73 2.18
N ASP A 491 -3.09 13.87 1.91
CA ASP A 491 -3.37 14.90 2.92
C ASP A 491 -4.55 15.79 2.48
N ASP A 492 -5.09 16.54 3.43
CA ASP A 492 -6.15 17.51 3.24
C ASP A 492 -5.59 18.92 2.98
N ILE A 493 -6.33 19.73 2.22
CA ILE A 493 -5.99 21.14 1.99
C ILE A 493 -7.00 21.99 2.76
N TYR A 494 -6.51 22.74 3.74
CA TYR A 494 -7.29 23.70 4.51
C TYR A 494 -6.99 25.14 4.08
N ASN A 495 -7.98 26.03 4.15
CA ASN A 495 -7.75 27.47 4.04
C ASN A 495 -7.31 28.05 5.40
N SER A 496 -7.09 29.38 5.45
CA SER A 496 -6.69 30.09 6.67
C SER A 496 -7.69 30.03 7.83
N ASP A 497 -8.94 29.66 7.54
CA ASP A 497 -10.03 29.57 8.52
C ASP A 497 -10.27 28.10 8.94
N GLU A 498 -9.32 27.19 8.67
CA GLU A 498 -9.41 25.75 8.94
C GLU A 498 -10.59 25.05 8.24
N ILE A 499 -11.05 25.59 7.12
CA ILE A 499 -12.09 24.98 6.30
C ILE A 499 -11.43 24.09 5.25
N LEU A 500 -11.87 22.83 5.16
CA LEU A 500 -11.41 21.88 4.14
C LEU A 500 -11.82 22.38 2.75
N ILE A 501 -10.83 22.70 1.92
CA ILE A 501 -11.01 23.27 0.58
C ILE A 501 -10.54 22.36 -0.55
N GLY A 502 -9.87 21.23 -0.28
CA GLY A 502 -9.43 20.26 -1.29
C GLY A 502 -8.52 19.18 -0.71
N PHE A 503 -7.84 18.44 -1.57
CA PHE A 503 -7.00 17.30 -1.18
C PHE A 503 -5.64 17.31 -1.91
N ILE A 504 -4.60 16.87 -1.23
CA ILE A 504 -3.30 16.50 -1.79
C ILE A 504 -3.39 15.03 -2.20
N LEU A 505 -3.17 14.75 -3.48
CA LEU A 505 -3.31 13.40 -4.03
C LEU A 505 -1.96 12.74 -4.27
N ASN A 506 -1.87 11.46 -3.92
CA ASN A 506 -0.67 10.66 -4.17
C ASN A 506 -0.46 10.46 -5.67
N PRO A 507 0.63 10.96 -6.27
CA PRO A 507 0.84 10.86 -7.71
C PRO A 507 1.16 9.43 -8.20
N GLN A 508 1.47 8.50 -7.29
CA GLN A 508 1.84 7.11 -7.60
C GLN A 508 0.74 6.09 -7.29
N LEU A 509 -0.18 6.41 -6.38
CA LEU A 509 -1.30 5.56 -5.98
C LEU A 509 -2.60 5.97 -6.69
N TYR A 510 -2.66 5.63 -7.97
CA TYR A 510 -3.88 5.77 -8.75
C TYR A 510 -4.05 4.57 -9.68
N ASP A 511 -5.29 4.34 -10.06
CA ASP A 511 -5.64 3.43 -11.14
C ASP A 511 -6.84 3.98 -11.93
N THR A 512 -7.09 3.42 -13.11
CA THR A 512 -8.20 3.82 -13.96
C THR A 512 -8.88 2.63 -14.59
N VAL A 513 -10.21 2.65 -14.59
CA VAL A 513 -11.05 1.65 -15.26
C VAL A 513 -11.78 2.29 -16.43
N LYS A 514 -12.05 1.50 -17.47
CA LYS A 514 -12.88 1.91 -18.61
C LYS A 514 -14.18 1.13 -18.61
N VAL A 515 -15.28 1.82 -18.86
CA VAL A 515 -16.62 1.23 -18.97
C VAL A 515 -17.24 1.73 -20.27
N LYS A 516 -17.71 0.80 -21.11
CA LYS A 516 -18.45 1.13 -22.32
C LYS A 516 -19.93 1.30 -21.98
N VAL A 517 -20.55 2.40 -22.39
CA VAL A 517 -22.01 2.55 -22.38
C VAL A 517 -22.51 2.35 -23.80
N GLU A 518 -23.59 1.58 -23.95
CA GLU A 518 -24.27 1.33 -25.23
C GLU A 518 -25.76 1.66 -25.10
N LYS A 519 -26.40 2.05 -26.21
CA LYS A 519 -27.86 2.05 -26.25
C LYS A 519 -28.40 0.63 -26.18
N GLY A 520 -29.56 0.46 -25.55
CA GLY A 520 -30.27 -0.81 -25.60
C GLY A 520 -30.88 -1.06 -26.97
N THR A 521 -31.62 -2.14 -27.10
CA THR A 521 -32.30 -2.52 -28.33
C THR A 521 -33.76 -2.79 -28.05
N ILE A 522 -34.61 -2.46 -29.00
CA ILE A 522 -36.03 -2.84 -28.98
C ILE A 522 -36.32 -3.75 -30.15
N THR A 523 -37.24 -4.69 -29.96
CA THR A 523 -37.73 -5.58 -31.02
C THR A 523 -39.25 -5.62 -31.01
N VAL A 524 -39.85 -5.92 -32.17
CA VAL A 524 -41.30 -6.17 -32.29
C VAL A 524 -41.59 -7.29 -33.29
N SER A 525 -42.56 -8.11 -32.94
CA SER A 525 -43.07 -9.21 -33.75
C SER A 525 -44.59 -9.28 -33.64
N ALA A 526 -45.24 -9.81 -34.67
CA ALA A 526 -46.67 -10.11 -34.67
C ALA A 526 -46.86 -11.63 -34.73
N SER A 527 -47.73 -12.17 -33.87
CA SER A 527 -47.95 -13.62 -33.74
C SER A 527 -48.67 -14.20 -34.96
N GLY A 528 -48.14 -15.27 -35.55
CA GLY A 528 -48.73 -15.92 -36.73
C GLY A 528 -47.92 -15.65 -38.00
N ASP A 529 -48.60 -15.59 -39.15
CA ASP A 529 -47.97 -15.38 -40.48
C ASP A 529 -47.98 -13.90 -40.93
N GLY A 530 -48.46 -13.00 -40.07
CA GLY A 530 -48.57 -11.57 -40.35
C GLY A 530 -49.79 -11.19 -41.21
N SER A 531 -50.71 -12.12 -41.52
CA SER A 531 -51.95 -11.87 -42.26
C SER A 531 -53.17 -12.11 -41.38
N TYR A 532 -53.96 -11.06 -41.13
CA TYR A 532 -55.15 -11.12 -40.29
C TYR A 532 -56.39 -10.62 -41.03
N TYR A 533 -57.56 -11.15 -40.70
CA TYR A 533 -58.83 -10.59 -41.12
C TYR A 533 -59.26 -9.49 -40.15
N LEU A 534 -59.87 -8.41 -40.66
CA LEU A 534 -60.40 -7.33 -39.85
C LEU A 534 -61.42 -7.88 -38.84
N GLY A 535 -61.19 -7.59 -37.55
CA GLY A 535 -61.96 -8.13 -36.43
C GLY A 535 -61.24 -9.23 -35.65
N GLU A 536 -60.10 -9.74 -36.13
CA GLU A 536 -59.24 -10.66 -35.39
C GLU A 536 -58.36 -9.92 -34.37
N GLU A 537 -58.02 -10.60 -33.28
CA GLU A 537 -57.02 -10.10 -32.32
C GLU A 537 -55.61 -10.33 -32.88
N VAL A 538 -54.79 -9.27 -32.89
CA VAL A 538 -53.38 -9.34 -33.25
C VAL A 538 -52.55 -9.27 -31.98
N THR A 539 -51.77 -10.30 -31.68
CA THR A 539 -50.81 -10.26 -30.56
C THR A 539 -49.46 -9.75 -31.05
N LEU A 540 -48.99 -8.66 -30.45
CA LEU A 540 -47.67 -8.08 -30.66
C LEU A 540 -46.78 -8.39 -29.46
N SER A 541 -45.52 -8.68 -29.70
CA SER A 541 -44.55 -8.97 -28.64
C SER A 541 -43.13 -8.65 -29.05
N GLY A 542 -42.26 -8.43 -28.07
CA GLY A 542 -40.84 -8.25 -28.31
C GLY A 542 -40.05 -8.08 -27.02
N THR A 543 -38.85 -7.55 -27.17
CA THR A 543 -37.94 -7.18 -26.08
C THR A 543 -37.66 -5.69 -26.11
N ASN A 544 -37.36 -5.09 -24.97
CA ASN A 544 -36.82 -3.74 -24.89
C ASN A 544 -35.79 -3.68 -23.76
N THR A 545 -34.53 -3.48 -24.12
CA THR A 545 -33.43 -3.32 -23.15
C THR A 545 -33.01 -1.86 -22.99
N ASP A 546 -33.55 -0.95 -23.80
CA ASP A 546 -33.17 0.48 -23.79
C ASP A 546 -33.94 1.28 -22.73
N SER A 547 -35.20 0.90 -22.46
CA SER A 547 -36.06 1.57 -21.48
C SER A 547 -37.05 0.58 -20.86
N ASP A 548 -37.75 1.02 -19.81
CA ASP A 548 -38.76 0.20 -19.13
C ASP A 548 -40.17 0.35 -19.75
N GLU A 549 -40.31 1.08 -20.86
CA GLU A 549 -41.58 1.36 -21.53
C GLU A 549 -41.45 1.21 -23.06
N VAL A 550 -42.48 0.66 -23.70
CA VAL A 550 -42.60 0.56 -25.16
C VAL A 550 -43.77 1.38 -25.65
N PHE A 551 -43.54 2.14 -26.71
CA PHE A 551 -44.56 2.94 -27.38
C PHE A 551 -44.90 2.34 -28.73
N LEU A 552 -46.18 2.08 -28.97
CA LEU A 552 -46.66 1.53 -30.23
C LEU A 552 -47.38 2.58 -31.07
N PHE A 553 -47.06 2.61 -32.36
CA PHE A 553 -47.83 3.34 -33.36
C PHE A 553 -47.89 2.59 -34.69
N ILE A 554 -48.89 2.93 -35.51
CA ILE A 554 -49.17 2.27 -36.78
C ILE A 554 -49.20 3.27 -37.95
N THR A 555 -48.68 2.85 -39.10
CA THR A 555 -48.81 3.56 -40.37
C THR A 555 -49.35 2.62 -41.45
N GLY A 556 -50.03 3.18 -42.46
CA GLY A 556 -50.59 2.40 -43.54
C GLY A 556 -51.65 3.18 -44.32
N PRO A 557 -52.43 2.51 -45.18
CA PRO A 557 -53.47 3.12 -45.99
C PRO A 557 -54.46 3.94 -45.13
N ASN A 558 -54.72 5.18 -45.55
CA ASN A 558 -55.68 6.10 -44.93
C ASN A 558 -55.45 6.42 -43.44
N LEU A 559 -54.22 6.22 -42.94
CA LEU A 559 -53.79 6.59 -41.58
C LEU A 559 -52.89 7.84 -41.57
N PRO A 560 -52.70 8.50 -40.42
CA PRO A 560 -51.77 9.61 -40.29
C PRO A 560 -50.35 9.23 -40.72
N VAL A 561 -49.74 10.08 -41.55
CA VAL A 561 -48.38 9.83 -42.10
C VAL A 561 -47.31 9.74 -41.01
N ALA A 562 -47.48 10.51 -39.93
CA ALA A 562 -46.58 10.49 -38.77
C ALA A 562 -46.74 9.22 -37.91
N GLY A 563 -47.88 8.53 -37.99
CA GLY A 563 -48.25 7.44 -37.10
C GLY A 563 -49.56 7.71 -36.37
N GLY A 564 -50.45 6.71 -36.38
CA GLY A 564 -51.67 6.65 -35.58
C GLY A 564 -51.49 5.78 -34.34
N LYS A 565 -52.33 5.98 -33.33
CA LYS A 565 -52.40 5.09 -32.16
C LYS A 565 -52.86 3.70 -32.57
N ILE A 566 -52.43 2.65 -31.88
CA ILE A 566 -52.83 1.30 -32.31
C ILE A 566 -54.30 0.99 -32.00
N ASP A 567 -54.81 1.49 -30.87
CA ASP A 567 -56.20 1.36 -30.39
C ASP A 567 -57.16 2.38 -31.03
N ASP A 568 -56.64 3.45 -31.64
CA ASP A 568 -57.39 4.40 -32.46
C ASP A 568 -56.57 4.86 -33.69
N PRO A 569 -56.47 4.03 -34.76
CA PRO A 569 -55.52 4.21 -35.85
C PRO A 569 -55.61 5.52 -36.64
N LYS A 570 -56.75 6.22 -36.64
CA LYS A 570 -56.88 7.51 -37.34
C LYS A 570 -56.44 8.71 -36.50
N THR A 571 -56.20 8.51 -35.21
CA THR A 571 -55.77 9.55 -34.29
C THR A 571 -54.25 9.47 -34.12
N SER A 572 -53.56 10.57 -34.39
CA SER A 572 -52.11 10.67 -34.19
C SER A 572 -51.83 11.26 -32.79
N PRO A 573 -51.16 10.52 -31.90
CA PRO A 573 -50.90 10.99 -30.53
C PRO A 573 -49.96 12.20 -30.54
N LYS A 574 -50.16 13.15 -29.63
CA LYS A 574 -49.29 14.34 -29.50
C LYS A 574 -48.36 14.27 -28.30
N THR A 575 -48.70 13.45 -27.31
CA THR A 575 -47.96 13.32 -26.06
C THR A 575 -47.80 11.85 -25.67
N LYS A 576 -46.83 11.57 -24.80
CA LYS A 576 -46.65 10.26 -24.16
C LYS A 576 -47.93 9.75 -23.49
N ALA A 577 -48.67 10.62 -22.81
CA ALA A 577 -49.93 10.28 -22.15
C ALA A 577 -51.07 9.89 -23.11
N GLU A 578 -51.00 10.32 -24.38
CA GLU A 578 -52.00 9.98 -25.40
C GLU A 578 -51.66 8.71 -26.18
N SER A 579 -50.41 8.25 -26.10
CA SER A 579 -49.88 7.12 -26.88
C SER A 579 -50.25 5.75 -26.29
N THR A 580 -50.12 4.69 -27.10
CA THR A 580 -50.23 3.32 -26.60
C THR A 580 -48.91 2.90 -25.97
N MET A 581 -48.85 2.93 -24.63
CA MET A 581 -47.66 2.62 -23.83
C MET A 581 -47.81 1.27 -23.11
N ILE A 582 -46.74 0.47 -23.12
CA ILE A 582 -46.65 -0.85 -22.50
C ILE A 582 -45.42 -0.89 -21.59
N ASN A 583 -45.61 -1.29 -20.33
CA ASN A 583 -44.50 -1.52 -19.42
C ASN A 583 -43.74 -2.80 -19.79
N VAL A 584 -42.42 -2.71 -19.78
CA VAL A 584 -41.51 -3.86 -20.00
C VAL A 584 -41.45 -4.68 -18.72
N LYS A 585 -41.44 -6.01 -18.86
CA LYS A 585 -41.30 -6.93 -17.73
C LYS A 585 -39.85 -6.96 -17.24
N THR A 586 -39.63 -7.56 -16.07
CA THR A 586 -38.28 -7.71 -15.49
C THR A 586 -37.33 -8.61 -16.28
N ASP A 587 -37.84 -9.37 -17.26
CA ASP A 587 -37.07 -10.20 -18.20
C ASP A 587 -36.86 -9.51 -19.56
N ASP A 588 -37.03 -8.19 -19.61
CA ASP A 588 -36.93 -7.33 -20.79
C ASP A 588 -37.99 -7.60 -21.88
N THR A 589 -39.00 -8.45 -21.63
CA THR A 589 -40.07 -8.76 -22.60
C THR A 589 -41.30 -7.88 -22.44
N TRP A 590 -42.06 -7.71 -23.52
CA TRP A 590 -43.35 -7.02 -23.52
C TRP A 590 -44.34 -7.69 -24.48
N GLU A 591 -45.65 -7.51 -24.22
CA GLU A 591 -46.73 -8.05 -25.04
C GLU A 591 -47.89 -7.05 -25.10
N TYR A 592 -48.54 -6.94 -26.25
CA TYR A 592 -49.76 -6.17 -26.46
C TYR A 592 -50.76 -6.96 -27.32
N LYS A 593 -51.97 -7.13 -26.80
CA LYS A 593 -53.08 -7.76 -27.54
C LYS A 593 -53.97 -6.69 -28.14
N TRP A 594 -53.95 -6.61 -29.45
CA TRP A 594 -54.67 -5.61 -30.22
C TRP A 594 -55.96 -6.18 -30.79
N ASP A 595 -57.10 -5.77 -30.23
CA ASP A 595 -58.40 -6.06 -30.81
C ASP A 595 -58.65 -5.14 -32.02
N THR A 596 -58.67 -5.70 -33.22
CA THR A 596 -58.99 -4.94 -34.44
C THR A 596 -60.50 -4.79 -34.67
N SER A 597 -61.34 -5.38 -33.81
CA SER A 597 -62.78 -5.18 -33.85
C SER A 597 -63.14 -3.72 -33.54
N GLY A 598 -64.04 -3.13 -34.34
CA GLY A 598 -64.36 -1.71 -34.25
C GLY A 598 -63.29 -0.75 -34.80
N SER A 599 -62.12 -1.24 -35.23
CA SER A 599 -61.12 -0.41 -35.89
C SER A 599 -61.57 0.00 -37.29
N ILE A 600 -61.32 1.25 -37.67
CA ILE A 600 -61.67 1.84 -38.97
C ILE A 600 -60.58 1.64 -40.04
N LEU A 601 -59.96 0.46 -40.03
CA LEU A 601 -58.90 0.06 -40.95
C LEU A 601 -59.45 -0.40 -42.30
N ASP A 602 -58.67 -0.18 -43.35
CA ASP A 602 -58.92 -0.70 -44.68
C ASP A 602 -58.15 -2.01 -44.91
N ALA A 603 -58.53 -2.76 -45.95
CA ALA A 603 -57.69 -3.88 -46.36
C ALA A 603 -56.38 -3.33 -46.94
N GLY A 604 -55.24 -3.83 -46.47
CA GLY A 604 -53.94 -3.37 -46.91
C GLY A 604 -52.80 -3.79 -46.00
N THR A 605 -51.59 -3.34 -46.34
CA THR A 605 -50.39 -3.56 -45.53
C THR A 605 -50.19 -2.39 -44.58
N TYR A 606 -49.95 -2.72 -43.32
CA TYR A 606 -49.68 -1.76 -42.25
C TYR A 606 -48.28 -2.03 -41.67
N SER A 607 -47.60 -0.99 -41.25
CA SER A 607 -46.34 -1.09 -40.51
C SER A 607 -46.55 -0.60 -39.10
N ILE A 608 -46.29 -1.48 -38.13
CA ILE A 608 -46.33 -1.22 -36.71
C ILE A 608 -44.92 -0.93 -36.26
N TYR A 609 -44.77 0.09 -35.43
CA TYR A 609 -43.51 0.51 -34.85
C TYR A 609 -43.58 0.33 -33.34
N ALA A 610 -42.52 -0.22 -32.77
CA ALA A 610 -42.27 -0.20 -31.33
C ALA A 610 -41.06 0.69 -31.07
N THR A 611 -41.21 1.69 -30.22
CA THR A 611 -40.14 2.65 -29.87
C THR A 611 -39.86 2.63 -28.37
N SER A 612 -38.59 2.87 -28.01
CA SER A 612 -38.08 2.91 -26.62
C SER A 612 -38.51 4.15 -25.83
N ASP A 613 -38.90 5.23 -26.51
CA ASP A 613 -39.55 6.40 -25.92
C ASP A 613 -40.61 6.92 -26.91
N PHE A 614 -41.48 7.85 -26.48
CA PHE A 614 -42.52 8.43 -27.32
C PHE A 614 -41.92 9.15 -28.52
N ALA A 615 -41.98 8.50 -29.68
CA ALA A 615 -41.56 9.05 -30.97
C ALA A 615 -42.52 8.61 -32.07
N LEU A 616 -42.59 9.43 -33.10
CA LEU A 616 -43.38 9.16 -34.30
C LEU A 616 -42.48 9.17 -35.53
N LYS A 617 -43.00 8.74 -36.68
CA LYS A 617 -42.25 8.71 -37.94
C LYS A 617 -41.77 10.10 -38.37
N SER A 618 -42.53 11.15 -38.01
CA SER A 618 -42.19 12.55 -38.22
C SER A 618 -42.98 13.44 -37.27
N GLY A 619 -42.51 14.67 -37.00
CA GLY A 619 -43.20 15.61 -36.11
C GLY A 619 -42.24 16.62 -35.46
N THR A 620 -42.74 17.36 -34.47
CA THR A 620 -41.99 18.42 -33.77
C THR A 620 -41.42 18.01 -32.41
N ASN A 621 -41.72 16.81 -31.92
CA ASN A 621 -41.15 16.26 -30.69
C ASN A 621 -39.94 15.35 -31.04
N LYS A 622 -39.92 14.09 -30.57
CA LYS A 622 -38.94 13.08 -30.98
C LYS A 622 -39.41 12.33 -32.24
N THR A 623 -38.47 11.94 -33.08
CA THR A 623 -38.67 11.09 -34.26
C THR A 623 -37.86 9.80 -34.15
N LEU A 624 -38.01 8.90 -35.13
CA LEU A 624 -37.30 7.62 -35.16
C LEU A 624 -35.77 7.72 -35.17
N SER A 625 -35.18 8.89 -35.44
CA SER A 625 -33.72 9.10 -35.30
C SER A 625 -33.26 9.29 -33.85
N ASP A 626 -34.20 9.63 -32.96
CA ASP A 626 -33.89 10.07 -31.60
C ASP A 626 -34.03 8.93 -30.59
N VAL A 627 -34.66 7.82 -30.99
CA VAL A 627 -34.99 6.67 -30.14
C VAL A 627 -34.64 5.37 -30.84
N GLU A 628 -34.40 4.32 -30.06
CA GLU A 628 -34.35 2.97 -30.60
C GLU A 628 -35.75 2.52 -31.00
N TYR A 629 -35.86 1.90 -32.17
CA TYR A 629 -37.12 1.39 -32.68
C TYR A 629 -36.95 0.12 -33.50
N ASP A 630 -38.02 -0.65 -33.57
CA ASP A 630 -38.16 -1.76 -34.50
C ASP A 630 -39.54 -1.71 -35.18
N THR A 631 -39.68 -2.40 -36.30
CA THR A 631 -40.93 -2.42 -37.07
C THR A 631 -41.31 -3.80 -37.55
N VAL A 632 -42.60 -4.10 -37.48
CA VAL A 632 -43.20 -5.29 -38.09
C VAL A 632 -44.29 -4.87 -39.07
N SER A 633 -44.33 -5.54 -40.22
CA SER A 633 -45.40 -5.35 -41.21
C SER A 633 -46.45 -6.43 -41.07
N ILE A 634 -47.72 -6.02 -41.10
CA ILE A 634 -48.86 -6.93 -41.13
C ILE A 634 -49.77 -6.61 -42.31
N VAL A 635 -50.58 -7.58 -42.71
CA VAL A 635 -51.62 -7.43 -43.75
C VAL A 635 -52.98 -7.60 -43.10
N ILE A 636 -53.84 -6.60 -43.26
CA ILE A 636 -55.26 -6.68 -42.87
C ILE A 636 -56.08 -6.99 -44.12
N LYS A 637 -56.90 -8.04 -44.05
CA LYS A 637 -57.86 -8.46 -45.09
C LYS A 637 -59.28 -8.14 -44.64
N LYS A 638 -60.18 -7.86 -45.58
CA LYS A 638 -61.62 -7.83 -45.27
C LYS A 638 -62.15 -9.25 -45.23
N PRO A 639 -62.85 -9.67 -44.17
CA PRO A 639 -63.57 -10.94 -44.19
C PRO A 639 -64.60 -10.91 -45.32
N PHE A 640 -64.82 -12.05 -45.98
CA PHE A 640 -65.86 -12.17 -46.98
C PHE A 640 -66.67 -13.44 -46.77
N VAL A 641 -67.94 -13.35 -47.12
CA VAL A 641 -68.87 -14.48 -47.14
C VAL A 641 -69.38 -14.64 -48.56
N THR A 642 -69.27 -15.84 -49.11
CA THR A 642 -69.98 -16.23 -50.34
C THR A 642 -71.14 -17.15 -49.96
N ALA A 643 -72.28 -16.99 -50.62
CA ALA A 643 -73.41 -17.91 -50.48
C ALA A 643 -74.02 -18.15 -51.86
N THR A 644 -74.31 -19.41 -52.16
CA THR A 644 -74.97 -19.85 -53.39
C THR A 644 -76.09 -20.80 -53.01
N THR A 645 -77.28 -20.54 -53.54
CA THR A 645 -78.43 -21.43 -53.38
C THR A 645 -78.37 -22.57 -54.39
N SER A 646 -78.86 -23.75 -54.02
CA SER A 646 -78.94 -24.90 -54.94
C SER A 646 -79.91 -24.68 -56.11
N SER A 647 -80.78 -23.67 -56.04
CA SER A 647 -81.70 -23.24 -57.09
C SER A 647 -82.12 -21.78 -56.87
N SER A 648 -82.51 -21.06 -57.93
CA SER A 648 -83.14 -19.73 -57.85
C SER A 648 -84.64 -19.78 -57.57
N THR A 649 -85.27 -20.95 -57.76
CA THR A 649 -86.71 -21.19 -57.51
C THR A 649 -86.91 -22.56 -56.86
N VAL A 650 -87.74 -22.63 -55.81
CA VAL A 650 -88.04 -23.88 -55.08
C VAL A 650 -89.54 -23.95 -54.76
N ALA A 651 -90.16 -25.13 -54.90
CA ALA A 651 -91.58 -25.32 -54.59
C ALA A 651 -91.82 -25.40 -53.08
N LYS A 652 -93.02 -25.04 -52.62
CA LYS A 652 -93.39 -25.10 -51.20
C LYS A 652 -93.30 -26.54 -50.69
N GLY A 653 -92.34 -26.80 -49.81
CA GLY A 653 -92.08 -28.12 -49.22
C GLY A 653 -90.78 -28.78 -49.69
N ASP A 654 -90.15 -28.26 -50.74
CA ASP A 654 -88.86 -28.76 -51.23
C ASP A 654 -87.67 -28.21 -50.43
N LYS A 655 -86.58 -28.97 -50.39
CA LYS A 655 -85.35 -28.57 -49.70
C LYS A 655 -84.56 -27.58 -50.56
N LEU A 656 -84.19 -26.44 -49.97
CA LEU A 656 -83.22 -25.49 -50.51
C LEU A 656 -81.92 -25.63 -49.73
N TYR A 657 -80.79 -25.83 -50.42
CA TYR A 657 -79.48 -25.83 -49.79
C TYR A 657 -78.78 -24.50 -50.06
N ILE A 658 -78.27 -23.86 -49.01
CA ILE A 658 -77.35 -22.73 -49.11
C ILE A 658 -75.96 -23.28 -48.83
N ARG A 659 -75.03 -23.07 -49.75
CA ARG A 659 -73.62 -23.41 -49.59
C ARG A 659 -72.79 -22.15 -49.73
N GLY A 660 -71.68 -22.09 -49.02
CA GLY A 660 -70.86 -20.89 -48.99
C GLY A 660 -69.49 -21.15 -48.39
N THR A 661 -68.60 -20.19 -48.57
CA THR A 661 -67.34 -20.08 -47.83
C THR A 661 -67.39 -18.80 -46.99
N ALA A 662 -66.91 -18.88 -45.76
CA ALA A 662 -66.65 -17.74 -44.90
C ALA A 662 -65.16 -17.74 -44.57
N GLU A 663 -64.52 -16.58 -44.68
CA GLU A 663 -63.14 -16.37 -44.24
C GLU A 663 -63.09 -15.34 -43.09
N GLY A 664 -62.13 -15.53 -42.17
CA GLY A 664 -62.02 -14.80 -40.90
C GLY A 664 -62.72 -15.51 -39.73
N ASN A 665 -62.65 -14.91 -38.54
CA ASN A 665 -63.25 -15.43 -37.32
C ASN A 665 -64.41 -14.53 -36.82
N PRO A 666 -65.58 -14.55 -37.48
CA PRO A 666 -66.71 -13.71 -37.09
C PRO A 666 -67.27 -14.11 -35.71
N THR A 667 -67.80 -13.13 -34.97
CA THR A 667 -68.42 -13.38 -33.66
C THR A 667 -69.66 -14.26 -33.79
N GLN A 668 -69.97 -15.00 -32.72
CA GLN A 668 -71.10 -15.93 -32.70
C GLN A 668 -72.43 -15.20 -32.97
N GLY A 669 -73.07 -15.51 -34.10
CA GLY A 669 -74.34 -14.90 -34.54
C GLY A 669 -74.26 -14.10 -35.84
N VAL A 670 -73.07 -13.98 -36.44
CA VAL A 670 -72.83 -13.45 -37.80
C VAL A 670 -72.82 -14.56 -38.83
#